data_AF-A0A947DHU4-F1
#
_entry.id   AF-A0A947DHU4-F1
#
_cell.length_a   1.000
_cell.length_b   1.000
_cell.length_c   1.000
_cell.angle_alpha   90.00
_cell.angle_beta   90.00
_cell.angle_gamma   90.00
#
_symmetry.space_group_name_H-M   'P 1'
#
loop_
_entity.id
_entity.type
_entity.pdbx_description
1 polymer ?
#
loop_
_entity_poly.entity_id
_entity_poly.type
_entity_poly.pdbx_seq_one_letter_code
_entity_poly.pdbx_strand_id
1 'polypeptide(L)'
;MRSSTTPCSILDIAVVGKQATPDAQWYQALSFTERLQILSPIRENVSKTEQKQAKVRLSKLRTRPFFKADEPFSARLAHEGISPSERNRVLGKSIIAVQENCHSSPDWLIELIQAFSNRETLPASVIQTLNLERDELASFLYGIAPILAKYLARLHQKIQILAVTASKTSTHLPFDPASIEPVLLTGLPVRLMEMLNRTMVLELHLARRQGNLAGETPEARFRSFIQQLKQPDIAWNTLKKYPVLSRQIIQTLDQWVDNSLLFLQRLCADWSLICTELSPGKAPGQLVRLESGMGDYHRNGQSVCIATFSNGFQLVYKPRSLALEAHLQTWLCWLNEHGVNPSFRTFKVCDRNHYGWAEYIPATPCTTEAEVHRFYQRQGSYLALLYVLKGADFHAGNLIAAGEHPMLIDAETLFQPTLEASAMPTSALTEQMNSESILSIGLLPQHQTDKTIASLVENSGLVGCAGQKSARPMPQWHDQGTDTMRLVREYVTLDGDQNRPTLAGQSVNVEDYIEAIKSGFTHVYQRLLNHQETLLGNDSPLHQLRSAETRIILRPTQLYARLWWESFHPDLLEDALDRDLWLDNLAVGIAKAPILAQVLAAERDDLLRNDIPIFTTDLHSRDLRTSQGHIIKDFFSQSGFSCVQNRLQNLTKADLNKQCQLIRAALQNDSTEPEII
;
A
#
# COMPACT_ATOMS: atom_id res chain seq x y z
N MET A 1 41.88 44.63 12.24
CA MET A 1 42.23 43.20 12.12
C MET A 1 41.38 42.39 13.10
N ARG A 2 40.24 41.89 12.65
CA ARG A 2 39.46 40.84 13.34
C ARG A 2 39.28 39.75 12.29
N SER A 3 39.86 38.59 12.56
CA SER A 3 39.90 37.45 11.64
C SER A 3 38.49 36.90 11.42
N SER A 4 37.98 37.12 10.21
CA SER A 4 36.85 36.38 9.65
C SER A 4 37.30 34.95 9.37
N THR A 5 37.03 34.03 10.30
CA THR A 5 37.04 32.60 9.99
C THR A 5 35.71 32.29 9.31
N THR A 6 35.73 32.28 7.98
CA THR A 6 34.70 31.68 7.13
C THR A 6 34.52 30.22 7.56
N PRO A 7 33.29 29.70 7.77
CA PRO A 7 33.10 28.27 7.98
C PRO A 7 33.53 27.55 6.70
N CYS A 8 34.47 26.60 6.83
CA CYS A 8 34.83 25.70 5.73
C CYS A 8 33.54 24.98 5.27
N SER A 9 33.21 25.03 3.98
CA SER A 9 32.04 24.34 3.46
C SER A 9 32.25 22.82 3.60
N ILE A 10 31.22 22.10 4.05
CA ILE A 10 31.26 20.62 4.15
C ILE A 10 31.50 19.99 2.76
N LEU A 11 31.22 20.73 1.68
CA LEU A 11 31.38 20.31 0.29
C LEU A 11 32.84 20.27 -0.19
N ASP A 12 33.81 20.87 0.52
CA ASP A 12 35.23 20.86 0.11
C ASP A 12 35.98 19.57 0.50
N ILE A 13 35.35 18.67 1.27
CA ILE A 13 35.99 17.46 1.79
C ILE A 13 35.81 16.25 0.84
N ALA A 14 34.92 16.34 -0.16
CA ALA A 14 34.64 15.22 -1.06
C ALA A 14 35.66 15.02 -2.20
N VAL A 15 36.60 15.94 -2.43
CA VAL A 15 37.41 15.95 -3.67
C VAL A 15 38.88 15.50 -3.50
N VAL A 16 39.36 15.19 -2.29
CA VAL A 16 40.78 14.81 -2.12
C VAL A 16 40.97 13.51 -1.35
N GLY A 17 40.94 12.37 -2.06
CA GLY A 17 41.83 11.20 -1.91
C GLY A 17 42.03 10.51 -0.55
N LYS A 18 41.39 10.95 0.53
CA LYS A 18 41.37 10.29 1.85
C LYS A 18 39.91 10.21 2.27
N GLN A 19 39.39 8.99 2.45
CA GLN A 19 38.03 8.75 2.94
C GLN A 19 37.84 9.44 4.29
N ALA A 20 37.26 10.64 4.29
CA ALA A 20 36.74 11.23 5.51
C ALA A 20 35.57 10.36 5.97
N THR A 21 35.65 9.84 7.20
CA THR A 21 34.54 9.11 7.81
C THR A 21 33.32 10.05 7.90
N PRO A 22 32.13 9.62 7.45
CA PRO A 22 30.93 10.45 7.57
C PRO A 22 30.63 10.80 9.02
N ASP A 23 29.87 11.86 9.25
CA ASP A 23 29.43 12.22 10.60
C ASP A 23 28.69 11.04 11.28
N ALA A 24 29.05 10.74 12.53
CA ALA A 24 28.45 9.66 13.33
C ALA A 24 26.93 9.77 13.46
N GLN A 25 26.37 10.98 13.34
CA GLN A 25 24.93 11.21 13.39
C GLN A 25 24.17 10.42 12.31
N TRP A 26 24.75 10.22 11.12
CA TRP A 26 24.12 9.45 10.05
C TRP A 26 23.88 7.98 10.44
N TYR A 27 24.73 7.43 11.30
CA TYR A 27 24.61 6.05 11.76
C TYR A 27 23.41 5.85 12.68
N GLN A 28 22.77 6.92 13.18
CA GLN A 28 21.48 6.83 13.88
C GLN A 28 20.37 6.25 12.99
N ALA A 29 20.52 6.28 11.67
CA ALA A 29 19.59 5.63 10.75
C ALA A 29 19.72 4.09 10.71
N LEU A 30 20.70 3.50 11.38
CA LEU A 30 20.83 2.04 11.49
C LEU A 30 19.78 1.49 12.45
N SER A 31 19.00 0.53 11.96
CA SER A 31 17.97 -0.21 12.70
C SER A 31 18.55 -1.00 13.87
N PHE A 32 17.69 -1.46 14.77
CA PHE A 32 18.03 -2.37 15.85
C PHE A 32 18.75 -3.62 15.33
N THR A 33 18.24 -4.24 14.26
CA THR A 33 18.81 -5.46 13.68
C THR A 33 20.22 -5.22 13.13
N GLU A 34 20.44 -4.12 12.40
CA GLU A 34 21.77 -3.77 11.90
C GLU A 34 22.75 -3.47 13.03
N ARG A 35 22.32 -2.69 14.03
CA ARG A 35 23.15 -2.41 15.21
C ARG A 35 23.45 -3.70 15.99
N LEU A 36 22.50 -4.62 16.11
CA LEU A 36 22.71 -5.91 16.74
C LEU A 36 23.77 -6.72 15.98
N GLN A 37 23.69 -6.79 14.65
CA GLN A 37 24.68 -7.50 13.83
C GLN A 37 26.08 -6.90 13.99
N ILE A 38 26.20 -5.57 13.93
CA ILE A 38 27.47 -4.84 14.09
C ILE A 38 28.08 -5.08 15.48
N LEU A 39 27.25 -5.13 16.52
CA LEU A 39 27.71 -5.25 17.91
C LEU A 39 27.78 -6.69 18.44
N SER A 40 27.23 -7.67 17.70
CA SER A 40 27.23 -9.09 18.07
C SER A 40 28.64 -9.69 18.26
N PRO A 41 29.69 -9.32 17.49
CA PRO A 41 31.02 -9.89 17.67
C PRO A 41 31.72 -9.43 18.96
N ILE A 42 31.17 -8.39 19.61
CA ILE A 42 31.78 -7.77 20.79
C ILE A 42 31.50 -8.64 22.02
N ARG A 43 32.55 -9.32 22.51
CA ARG A 43 32.49 -10.22 23.66
C ARG A 43 32.55 -9.50 25.02
N GLU A 44 32.68 -8.19 25.02
CA GLU A 44 32.74 -7.39 26.25
C GLU A 44 31.40 -7.39 27.01
N ASN A 45 31.48 -7.46 28.34
CA ASN A 45 30.29 -7.34 29.18
C ASN A 45 29.69 -5.93 29.08
N VAL A 46 28.36 -5.85 29.02
CA VAL A 46 27.64 -4.57 28.99
C VAL A 46 27.97 -3.77 30.25
N SER A 47 28.62 -2.62 30.07
CA SER A 47 29.05 -1.73 31.15
C SER A 47 27.85 -1.18 31.94
N LYS A 48 28.10 -0.76 33.19
CA LYS A 48 27.06 -0.10 34.02
C LYS A 48 26.51 1.16 33.35
N THR A 49 27.33 1.86 32.57
CA THR A 49 26.92 3.06 31.81
C THR A 49 25.97 2.71 30.68
N GLU A 50 26.28 1.71 29.86
CA GLU A 50 25.40 1.24 28.78
C GLU A 50 24.07 0.74 29.35
N GLN A 51 24.10 -0.02 30.46
CA GLN A 51 22.86 -0.44 31.14
C GLN A 51 22.02 0.74 31.61
N LYS A 52 22.65 1.81 32.13
CA LYS A 52 21.96 3.03 32.54
C LYS A 52 21.37 3.76 31.34
N GLN A 53 22.10 3.86 30.24
CA GLN A 53 21.62 4.51 29.00
C GLN A 53 20.45 3.74 28.38
N ALA A 54 20.54 2.41 28.31
CA ALA A 54 19.45 1.56 27.86
C ALA A 54 18.19 1.75 28.71
N LYS A 55 18.33 1.80 30.05
CA LYS A 55 17.21 2.08 30.97
C LYS A 55 16.60 3.46 30.74
N VAL A 56 17.41 4.50 30.54
CA VAL A 56 16.93 5.86 30.27
C VAL A 56 16.15 5.92 28.94
N ARG A 57 16.65 5.24 27.89
CA ARG A 57 15.95 5.17 26.61
C ARG A 57 14.60 4.46 26.78
N LEU A 58 14.57 3.29 27.40
CA LEU A 58 13.34 2.56 27.73
C LEU A 58 12.37 3.40 28.59
N SER A 59 12.87 4.18 29.56
CA SER A 59 11.99 5.03 30.38
C SER A 59 11.42 6.23 29.63
N LYS A 60 12.19 6.88 28.74
CA LYS A 60 11.67 7.95 27.89
C LYS A 60 10.55 7.46 26.98
N LEU A 61 10.67 6.22 26.49
CA LEU A 61 9.66 5.60 25.66
C LEU A 61 8.34 5.36 26.42
N ARG A 62 8.41 4.96 27.70
CA ARG A 62 7.22 4.81 28.57
C ARG A 62 6.45 6.11 28.79
N THR A 63 7.08 7.26 28.61
CA THR A 63 6.43 8.56 28.75
C THR A 63 5.75 9.04 27.46
N ARG A 64 5.93 8.34 26.33
CA ARG A 64 5.29 8.69 25.07
C ARG A 64 3.83 8.19 25.06
N PRO A 65 2.84 9.01 24.65
CA PRO A 65 1.40 8.70 24.76
C PRO A 65 0.95 7.39 24.10
N PHE A 66 1.74 6.88 23.15
CA PHE A 66 1.41 5.73 22.32
C PHE A 66 2.01 4.40 22.80
N PHE A 67 2.90 4.43 23.80
CA PHE A 67 3.55 3.24 24.36
C PHE A 67 2.94 2.94 25.73
N LYS A 68 1.94 2.05 25.79
CA LYS A 68 1.29 1.70 27.07
C LYS A 68 1.98 0.57 27.84
N ALA A 69 2.90 -0.19 27.25
CA ALA A 69 3.69 -1.20 27.96
C ALA A 69 5.03 -1.51 27.26
N ASP A 70 6.05 -1.86 28.06
CA ASP A 70 7.36 -2.42 27.63
C ASP A 70 7.25 -3.89 27.16
N GLU A 71 6.12 -4.52 27.48
CA GLU A 71 5.85 -5.93 27.24
C GLU A 71 5.88 -6.34 25.77
N PRO A 72 5.31 -5.58 24.79
CA PRO A 72 5.31 -6.01 23.40
C PRO A 72 6.70 -6.03 22.77
N PHE A 73 7.55 -5.04 23.08
CA PHE A 73 8.93 -4.98 22.58
C PHE A 73 9.80 -6.08 23.18
N SER A 74 9.74 -6.25 24.51
CA SER A 74 10.50 -7.28 25.20
C SER A 74 10.05 -8.69 24.81
N ALA A 75 8.75 -8.90 24.63
CA ALA A 75 8.19 -10.17 24.15
C ALA A 75 8.62 -10.48 22.71
N ARG A 76 8.61 -9.49 21.81
CA ARG A 76 9.12 -9.64 20.44
C ARG A 76 10.58 -10.08 20.45
N LEU A 77 11.45 -9.35 21.15
CA LEU A 77 12.87 -9.66 21.19
C LEU A 77 13.14 -11.05 21.74
N ALA A 78 12.40 -11.47 22.77
CA ALA A 78 12.49 -12.83 23.30
C ALA A 78 12.06 -13.89 22.28
N HIS A 79 11.00 -13.63 21.50
CA HIS A 79 10.55 -14.51 20.42
C HIS A 79 11.58 -14.63 19.28
N GLU A 80 12.33 -13.55 19.00
CA GLU A 80 13.45 -13.54 18.05
C GLU A 80 14.76 -14.12 18.64
N GLY A 81 14.73 -14.62 19.89
CA GLY A 81 15.90 -15.20 20.56
C GLY A 81 16.93 -14.18 21.03
N ILE A 82 16.59 -12.89 21.07
CA ILE A 82 17.49 -11.80 21.45
C ILE A 82 17.51 -11.66 22.97
N SER A 83 18.68 -11.84 23.58
CA SER A 83 18.84 -11.81 25.03
C SER A 83 18.69 -10.39 25.60
N PRO A 84 18.30 -10.24 26.88
CA PRO A 84 18.30 -8.95 27.56
C PRO A 84 19.66 -8.24 27.55
N SER A 85 20.76 -9.01 27.51
CA SER A 85 22.12 -8.47 27.41
C SER A 85 22.37 -7.82 26.05
N GLU A 86 22.05 -8.52 24.97
CA GLU A 86 22.16 -8.01 23.60
C GLU A 86 21.30 -6.77 23.38
N ARG A 87 20.04 -6.82 23.86
CA ARG A 87 19.15 -5.66 23.85
C ARG A 87 19.77 -4.45 24.54
N ASN A 88 20.26 -4.63 25.77
CA ASN A 88 20.84 -3.53 26.53
C ASN A 88 22.12 -3.00 25.87
N ARG A 89 22.90 -3.86 25.20
CA ARG A 89 24.07 -3.43 24.41
C ARG A 89 23.63 -2.53 23.27
N VAL A 90 22.67 -2.94 22.44
CA VAL A 90 22.18 -2.14 21.30
C VAL A 90 21.58 -0.81 21.76
N LEU A 91 20.75 -0.84 22.81
CA LEU A 91 20.09 0.37 23.32
C LEU A 91 21.03 1.29 24.10
N GLY A 92 22.13 0.76 24.63
CA GLY A 92 23.04 1.44 25.54
C GLY A 92 24.34 1.93 24.92
N LYS A 93 24.71 1.47 23.72
CA LYS A 93 25.97 1.87 23.09
C LYS A 93 25.84 3.23 22.40
N SER A 94 26.92 4.02 22.43
CA SER A 94 26.96 5.31 21.73
C SER A 94 27.02 5.10 20.22
N ILE A 95 26.49 6.07 19.45
CA ILE A 95 26.46 5.96 18.00
C ILE A 95 27.86 6.04 17.38
N ILE A 96 28.79 6.76 18.02
CA ILE A 96 30.21 6.80 17.64
C ILE A 96 30.81 5.39 17.73
N ALA A 97 30.56 4.68 18.84
CA ALA A 97 31.04 3.31 18.98
C ALA A 97 30.38 2.35 17.98
N VAL A 98 29.11 2.56 17.60
CA VAL A 98 28.49 1.79 16.51
C VAL A 98 29.22 2.03 15.19
N GLN A 99 29.48 3.30 14.85
CA GLN A 99 30.22 3.68 13.64
C GLN A 99 31.64 3.09 13.61
N GLU A 100 32.38 3.17 14.71
CA GLU A 100 33.76 2.62 14.83
C GLU A 100 33.79 1.10 14.61
N ASN A 101 32.69 0.41 14.88
CA ASN A 101 32.56 -1.03 14.66
C ASN A 101 31.97 -1.36 13.28
N CYS A 102 31.62 -0.36 12.46
CA CYS A 102 31.20 -0.59 11.08
C CYS A 102 32.44 -0.78 10.18
N HIS A 103 32.46 -1.87 9.40
CA HIS A 103 33.54 -2.13 8.45
C HIS A 103 33.57 -1.13 7.27
N SER A 104 32.40 -0.67 6.83
CA SER A 104 32.23 0.30 5.76
C SER A 104 31.03 1.20 6.02
N SER A 105 30.95 2.33 5.30
CA SER A 105 29.75 3.16 5.31
C SER A 105 28.59 2.42 4.62
N PRO A 106 27.35 2.53 5.10
CA PRO A 106 26.19 1.96 4.43
C PRO A 106 25.98 2.53 3.01
N ASP A 107 25.52 1.72 2.07
CA ASP A 107 25.34 2.12 0.67
C ASP A 107 24.43 3.34 0.51
N TRP A 108 23.31 3.38 1.23
CA TRP A 108 22.38 4.52 1.20
C TRP A 108 23.04 5.84 1.62
N LEU A 109 24.03 5.78 2.52
CA LEU A 109 24.75 6.96 2.98
C LEU A 109 25.79 7.41 1.95
N ILE A 110 26.43 6.47 1.26
CA ILE A 110 27.32 6.76 0.13
C ILE A 110 26.53 7.45 -0.99
N GLU A 111 25.36 6.90 -1.34
CA GLU A 111 24.47 7.49 -2.35
C GLU A 111 24.04 8.91 -1.97
N LEU A 112 23.68 9.13 -0.69
CA LEU A 112 23.32 10.44 -0.16
C LEU A 112 24.47 11.45 -0.26
N ILE A 113 25.69 11.08 0.17
CA ILE A 113 26.87 11.95 0.10
C ILE A 113 27.17 12.33 -1.35
N GLN A 114 27.11 11.37 -2.27
CA GLN A 114 27.34 11.62 -3.70
C GLN A 114 26.29 12.56 -4.30
N ALA A 115 25.01 12.42 -3.92
CA ALA A 115 23.94 13.30 -4.38
C ALA A 115 24.23 14.78 -4.08
N PHE A 116 24.67 15.06 -2.84
CA PHE A 116 24.99 16.42 -2.41
C PHE A 116 26.35 16.93 -2.94
N SER A 117 27.25 16.02 -3.33
CA SER A 117 28.56 16.38 -3.90
C SER A 117 28.47 16.79 -5.37
N ASN A 118 27.59 16.15 -6.16
CA ASN A 118 27.55 16.34 -7.61
C ASN A 118 26.86 17.64 -8.06
N ARG A 119 26.20 18.37 -7.16
CA ARG A 119 25.48 19.65 -7.41
C ARG A 119 24.55 19.63 -8.64
N GLU A 120 24.01 18.47 -9.00
CA GLU A 120 23.03 18.36 -10.08
C GLU A 120 21.73 19.09 -9.71
N THR A 121 21.15 19.76 -10.69
CA THR A 121 19.89 20.50 -10.53
C THR A 121 18.75 19.77 -11.23
N LEU A 122 17.54 19.88 -10.67
CA LEU A 122 16.34 19.33 -11.30
C LEU A 122 16.08 19.98 -12.68
N PRO A 123 15.80 19.19 -13.73
CA PRO A 123 15.35 19.72 -15.02
C PRO A 123 14.04 20.51 -14.89
N ALA A 124 13.85 21.52 -15.74
CA ALA A 124 12.63 22.35 -15.73
C ALA A 124 11.34 21.53 -15.97
N SER A 125 11.40 20.52 -16.84
CA SER A 125 10.29 19.59 -17.08
C SER A 125 9.87 18.82 -15.83
N VAL A 126 10.85 18.44 -15.00
CA VAL A 126 10.62 17.76 -13.73
C VAL A 126 10.03 18.72 -12.70
N ILE A 127 10.56 19.94 -12.59
CA ILE A 127 10.01 20.98 -11.70
C ILE A 127 8.53 21.22 -12.01
N GLN A 128 8.18 21.29 -13.30
CA GLN A 128 6.79 21.43 -13.76
C GLN A 128 5.95 20.19 -13.42
N THR A 129 6.46 18.98 -13.68
CA THR A 129 5.74 17.72 -13.42
C THR A 129 5.45 17.52 -11.93
N LEU A 130 6.39 17.90 -11.07
CA LEU A 130 6.27 17.84 -9.62
C LEU A 130 5.46 19.02 -9.05
N ASN A 131 5.02 19.98 -9.88
CA ASN A 131 4.32 21.20 -9.47
C ASN A 131 5.02 22.03 -8.38
N LEU A 132 6.36 22.01 -8.30
CA LEU A 132 7.11 22.60 -7.18
C LEU A 132 6.92 24.12 -7.00
N GLU A 133 6.46 24.81 -8.06
CA GLU A 133 6.23 26.26 -8.05
C GLU A 133 4.78 26.66 -7.78
N ARG A 134 3.84 25.70 -7.83
CA ARG A 134 2.40 25.96 -7.72
C ARG A 134 1.75 25.27 -6.53
N ASP A 135 2.34 24.16 -6.07
CA ASP A 135 1.88 23.40 -4.92
C ASP A 135 2.83 23.65 -3.75
N GLU A 136 2.27 24.24 -2.69
CA GLU A 136 3.01 24.65 -1.49
C GLU A 136 3.59 23.46 -0.73
N LEU A 137 2.91 22.31 -0.73
CA LEU A 137 3.41 21.09 -0.11
C LEU A 137 4.51 20.45 -0.98
N ALA A 138 4.33 20.46 -2.30
CA ALA A 138 5.35 19.95 -3.21
C ALA A 138 6.64 20.76 -3.16
N SER A 139 6.56 22.07 -2.88
CA SER A 139 7.73 22.95 -2.78
C SER A 139 8.78 22.48 -1.75
N PHE A 140 8.38 21.72 -0.73
CA PHE A 140 9.33 21.13 0.23
C PHE A 140 10.29 20.11 -0.40
N LEU A 141 9.96 19.53 -1.56
CA LEU A 141 10.84 18.63 -2.30
C LEU A 141 12.13 19.31 -2.77
N TYR A 142 12.20 20.65 -2.78
CA TYR A 142 13.48 21.35 -2.97
C TYR A 142 14.54 20.95 -1.95
N GLY A 143 14.15 20.60 -0.72
CA GLY A 143 15.07 20.13 0.32
C GLY A 143 15.74 18.78 0.00
N ILE A 144 15.26 18.06 -1.01
CA ILE A 144 15.83 16.78 -1.47
C ILE A 144 16.15 16.80 -2.97
N ALA A 145 16.13 17.98 -3.61
CA ALA A 145 16.37 18.13 -5.04
C ALA A 145 17.70 17.50 -5.53
N PRO A 146 18.83 17.60 -4.80
CA PRO A 146 20.07 16.92 -5.22
C PRO A 146 19.93 15.38 -5.28
N ILE A 147 19.16 14.79 -4.36
CA ILE A 147 18.88 13.36 -4.34
C ILE A 147 18.00 12.99 -5.54
N LEU A 148 16.90 13.73 -5.75
CA LEU A 148 16.00 13.51 -6.88
C LEU A 148 16.72 13.62 -8.23
N ALA A 149 17.59 14.63 -8.41
CA ALA A 149 18.35 14.82 -9.64
C ALA A 149 19.25 13.62 -9.96
N LYS A 150 20.00 13.13 -8.95
CA LYS A 150 20.86 11.94 -9.09
C LYS A 150 20.06 10.70 -9.46
N TYR A 151 18.90 10.48 -8.83
CA TYR A 151 18.05 9.31 -9.11
C TYR A 151 17.38 9.39 -10.48
N LEU A 152 17.03 10.60 -10.95
CA LEU A 152 16.59 10.83 -12.31
C LEU A 152 17.68 10.53 -13.33
N ALA A 153 18.92 10.99 -13.11
CA ALA A 153 20.06 10.67 -13.96
C ALA A 153 20.32 9.16 -14.02
N ARG A 154 20.19 8.46 -12.88
CA ARG A 154 20.29 7.00 -12.80
C ARG A 154 19.19 6.29 -13.61
N LEU A 155 17.95 6.76 -13.49
CA LEU A 155 16.83 6.23 -14.28
C LEU A 155 17.05 6.48 -15.78
N HIS A 156 17.45 7.69 -16.15
CA HIS A 156 17.79 8.06 -17.53
C HIS A 156 18.79 7.07 -18.13
N GLN A 157 19.92 6.86 -17.44
CA GLN A 157 20.95 5.94 -17.89
C GLN A 157 20.42 4.51 -18.08
N LYS A 158 19.61 4.01 -17.13
CA LYS A 158 18.98 2.69 -17.23
C LYS A 158 18.02 2.59 -18.42
N ILE A 159 17.24 3.63 -18.71
CA ILE A 159 16.34 3.70 -19.87
C ILE A 159 17.13 3.72 -21.18
N GLN A 160 18.23 4.47 -21.26
CA GLN A 160 19.09 4.47 -22.46
C GLN A 160 19.69 3.09 -22.72
N ILE A 161 20.14 2.38 -21.68
CA ILE A 161 20.61 1.00 -21.80
C ILE A 161 19.50 0.07 -22.30
N LEU A 162 18.28 0.21 -21.77
CA LEU A 162 17.12 -0.55 -22.25
C LEU A 162 16.82 -0.26 -23.73
N ALA A 163 16.86 1.00 -24.15
CA ALA A 163 16.61 1.41 -25.54
C ALA A 163 17.66 0.86 -26.51
N VAL A 164 18.95 0.93 -26.15
CA VAL A 164 20.05 0.34 -26.92
C VAL A 164 19.89 -1.18 -27.02
N THR A 165 19.49 -1.84 -25.93
CA THR A 165 19.27 -3.29 -25.90
C THR A 165 18.10 -3.68 -26.81
N ALA A 166 16.98 -2.97 -26.72
CA ALA A 166 15.80 -3.20 -27.55
C ALA A 166 16.10 -3.01 -29.05
N SER A 167 16.91 -2.01 -29.41
CA SER A 167 17.36 -1.82 -30.80
C SER A 167 18.18 -3.00 -31.30
N LYS A 168 19.09 -3.55 -30.48
CA LYS A 168 19.90 -4.74 -30.84
C LYS A 168 19.07 -6.00 -30.99
N THR A 169 18.00 -6.16 -30.20
CA THR A 169 17.13 -7.34 -30.23
C THR A 169 15.91 -7.18 -31.14
N SER A 170 15.80 -6.07 -31.88
CA SER A 170 14.61 -5.72 -32.67
C SER A 170 13.31 -5.73 -31.85
N THR A 171 13.39 -5.40 -30.57
CA THR A 171 12.24 -5.29 -29.66
C THR A 171 11.60 -3.90 -29.82
N HIS A 172 10.28 -3.86 -29.97
CA HIS A 172 9.53 -2.61 -30.07
C HIS A 172 9.52 -1.86 -28.73
N LEU A 173 9.75 -0.54 -28.77
CA LEU A 173 9.62 0.35 -27.61
C LEU A 173 8.27 1.07 -27.67
N PRO A 174 7.30 0.74 -26.81
CA PRO A 174 5.99 1.39 -26.79
C PRO A 174 6.00 2.74 -26.05
N PHE A 175 7.14 3.42 -26.04
CA PHE A 175 7.36 4.71 -25.41
C PHE A 175 8.55 5.41 -26.08
N ASP A 176 8.67 6.72 -25.86
CA ASP A 176 9.85 7.48 -26.28
C ASP A 176 10.88 7.55 -25.13
N PRO A 177 12.06 6.92 -25.27
CA PRO A 177 13.12 6.98 -24.26
C PRO A 177 13.58 8.40 -23.91
N ALA A 178 13.38 9.38 -24.80
CA ALA A 178 13.79 10.77 -24.57
C ALA A 178 12.80 11.56 -23.69
N SER A 179 11.54 11.11 -23.57
CA SER A 179 10.49 11.87 -22.87
C SER A 179 9.69 11.06 -21.83
N ILE A 180 10.08 9.82 -21.54
CA ILE A 180 9.32 8.93 -20.65
C ILE A 180 9.51 9.24 -19.15
N GLU A 181 10.57 9.92 -18.74
CA GLU A 181 10.86 10.19 -17.33
C GLU A 181 9.75 10.97 -16.60
N PRO A 182 9.21 12.09 -17.11
CA PRO A 182 8.06 12.76 -16.52
C PRO A 182 6.84 11.85 -16.35
N VAL A 183 6.64 10.92 -17.28
CA VAL A 183 5.53 9.96 -17.24
C VAL A 183 5.70 8.97 -16.09
N LEU A 184 6.93 8.57 -15.77
CA LEU A 184 7.25 7.63 -14.68
C LEU A 184 7.32 8.29 -13.30
N LEU A 185 7.41 9.62 -13.24
CA LEU A 185 7.44 10.38 -12.00
C LEU A 185 6.07 10.46 -11.32
N THR A 186 4.99 10.15 -12.02
CA THR A 186 3.63 10.20 -11.47
C THR A 186 3.50 9.27 -10.25
N GLY A 187 2.86 9.74 -9.17
CA GLY A 187 2.68 9.00 -7.91
C GLY A 187 3.85 9.12 -6.90
N LEU A 188 5.10 9.20 -7.36
CA LEU A 188 6.27 9.42 -6.49
C LEU A 188 6.16 10.67 -5.59
N PRO A 189 5.72 11.85 -6.07
CA PRO A 189 5.62 13.06 -5.24
C PRO A 189 4.74 12.85 -4.02
N VAL A 190 3.58 12.19 -4.19
CA VAL A 190 2.62 11.95 -3.11
C VAL A 190 3.31 11.18 -1.98
N ARG A 191 3.98 10.08 -2.32
CA ARG A 191 4.69 9.24 -1.35
C ARG A 191 5.83 9.99 -0.64
N LEU A 192 6.61 10.78 -1.37
CA LEU A 192 7.70 11.57 -0.77
C LEU A 192 7.16 12.68 0.15
N MET A 193 6.08 13.34 -0.23
CA MET A 193 5.43 14.38 0.58
C MET A 193 4.87 13.83 1.90
N GLU A 194 4.30 12.62 1.88
CA GLU A 194 3.84 11.94 3.09
C GLU A 194 4.98 11.68 4.09
N MET A 195 6.18 11.40 3.59
CA MET A 195 7.38 11.22 4.43
C MET A 195 7.97 12.55 4.92
N LEU A 196 7.99 13.57 4.06
CA LEU A 196 8.82 14.77 4.22
C LEU A 196 8.11 15.92 4.96
N ASN A 197 6.83 16.13 4.68
CA ASN A 197 6.18 17.42 4.94
C ASN A 197 6.06 17.74 6.44
N ARG A 198 5.82 16.73 7.30
CA ARG A 198 5.76 16.93 8.77
C ARG A 198 7.07 17.47 9.32
N THR A 199 8.18 16.94 8.84
CA THR A 199 9.53 17.37 9.22
C THR A 199 9.83 18.77 8.71
N MET A 200 9.49 19.05 7.45
CA MET A 200 9.73 20.38 6.88
C MET A 200 8.88 21.48 7.53
N VAL A 201 7.65 21.16 7.92
CA VAL A 201 6.80 22.09 8.67
C VAL A 201 7.35 22.32 10.08
N LEU A 202 7.87 21.29 10.76
CA LEU A 202 8.55 21.49 12.04
C LEU A 202 9.76 22.43 11.90
N GLU A 203 10.63 22.21 10.90
CA GLU A 203 11.80 23.05 10.65
C GLU A 203 11.41 24.49 10.26
N LEU A 204 10.31 24.67 9.51
CA LEU A 204 9.74 25.98 9.21
C LEU A 204 9.37 26.73 10.50
N HIS A 205 8.69 26.07 11.45
CA HIS A 205 8.35 26.65 12.75
C HIS A 205 9.59 26.97 13.58
N LEU A 206 10.61 26.11 13.57
CA LEU A 206 11.87 26.35 14.27
C LEU A 206 12.60 27.57 13.68
N ALA A 207 12.72 27.65 12.35
CA ALA A 207 13.34 28.78 11.67
C ALA A 207 12.60 30.10 11.95
N ARG A 208 11.27 30.07 11.96
CA ARG A 208 10.43 31.20 12.35
C ARG A 208 10.72 31.66 13.78
N ARG A 209 10.71 30.74 14.75
CA ARG A 209 10.94 31.04 16.17
C ARG A 209 12.34 31.60 16.44
N GLN A 210 13.31 31.23 15.61
CA GLN A 210 14.69 31.74 15.69
C GLN A 210 14.89 33.08 14.97
N GLY A 211 13.88 33.59 14.26
CA GLY A 211 14.00 34.83 13.48
C GLY A 211 14.82 34.67 12.20
N ASN A 212 14.98 33.45 11.70
CA ASN A 212 15.84 33.14 10.55
C ASN A 212 15.12 33.28 9.19
N LEU A 213 13.86 33.71 9.17
CA LEU A 213 13.06 33.85 7.94
C LEU A 213 12.91 35.33 7.56
N ALA A 214 13.24 35.66 6.31
CA ALA A 214 13.05 36.99 5.77
C ALA A 214 11.60 37.21 5.31
N GLY A 215 11.10 38.44 5.46
CA GLY A 215 9.78 38.85 4.97
C GLY A 215 8.83 39.31 6.08
N GLU A 216 8.00 40.29 5.74
CA GLU A 216 7.05 40.91 6.68
C GLU A 216 5.76 40.09 6.82
N THR A 217 5.36 39.35 5.78
CA THR A 217 4.15 38.51 5.77
C THR A 217 4.44 37.02 5.99
N PRO A 218 3.47 36.23 6.49
CA PRO A 218 3.60 34.78 6.62
C PRO A 218 4.03 34.07 5.33
N GLU A 219 3.50 34.49 4.18
CA GLU A 219 3.80 33.94 2.86
C GLU A 219 5.20 34.33 2.38
N ALA A 220 5.69 35.52 2.74
CA ALA A 220 7.05 35.93 2.41
C ALA A 220 8.06 35.11 3.23
N ARG A 221 7.77 34.84 4.51
CA ARG A 221 8.59 33.99 5.38
C ARG A 221 8.59 32.53 4.93
N PHE A 222 7.45 32.00 4.48
CA PHE A 222 7.39 30.70 3.83
C PHE A 222 8.27 30.63 2.59
N ARG A 223 8.14 31.60 1.66
CA ARG A 223 9.01 31.67 0.48
C ARG A 223 10.49 31.77 0.85
N SER A 224 10.83 32.55 1.89
CA SER A 224 12.20 32.61 2.42
C SER A 224 12.69 31.23 2.88
N PHE A 225 11.85 30.44 3.56
CA PHE A 225 12.20 29.08 3.97
C PHE A 225 12.44 28.16 2.75
N ILE A 226 11.57 28.21 1.74
CA ILE A 226 11.76 27.43 0.50
C ILE A 226 13.06 27.82 -0.22
N GLN A 227 13.41 29.12 -0.26
CA GLN A 227 14.70 29.56 -0.81
C GLN A 227 15.90 29.07 -0.01
N GLN A 228 15.77 28.95 1.32
CA GLN A 228 16.80 28.33 2.15
C GLN A 228 16.94 26.83 1.86
N LEU A 229 15.83 26.09 1.69
CA LEU A 229 15.86 24.67 1.35
C LEU A 229 16.54 24.38 -0.01
N LYS A 230 16.53 25.33 -0.94
CA LYS A 230 17.28 25.22 -2.21
C LYS A 230 18.80 25.26 -2.03
N GLN A 231 19.30 25.72 -0.88
CA GLN A 231 20.74 25.76 -0.59
C GLN A 231 21.21 24.37 -0.11
N PRO A 232 22.15 23.71 -0.82
CA PRO A 232 22.57 22.35 -0.50
C PRO A 232 23.06 22.17 0.94
N ASP A 233 23.78 23.15 1.50
CA ASP A 233 24.30 23.07 2.87
C ASP A 233 23.18 23.12 3.92
N ILE A 234 22.13 23.93 3.68
CA ILE A 234 20.98 24.00 4.59
C ILE A 234 20.18 22.71 4.50
N ALA A 235 19.87 22.25 3.29
CA ALA A 235 19.19 20.98 3.05
C ALA A 235 19.93 19.80 3.70
N TRP A 236 21.26 19.71 3.49
CA TRP A 236 22.11 18.69 4.09
C TRP A 236 22.03 18.70 5.61
N ASN A 237 22.18 19.87 6.25
CA ASN A 237 22.14 19.98 7.70
C ASN A 237 20.76 19.64 8.26
N THR A 238 19.68 20.01 7.57
CA THR A 238 18.31 19.61 7.94
C THR A 238 18.15 18.09 7.86
N LEU A 239 18.55 17.46 6.76
CA LEU A 239 18.46 16.02 6.58
C LEU A 239 19.33 15.23 7.57
N LYS A 240 20.50 15.77 7.95
CA LYS A 240 21.38 15.17 8.96
C LYS A 240 20.73 15.10 10.34
N LYS A 241 19.85 16.06 10.69
CA LYS A 241 19.06 16.01 11.94
C LYS A 241 18.11 14.81 11.96
N TYR A 242 17.60 14.43 10.78
CA TYR A 242 16.62 13.35 10.60
C TYR A 242 17.20 12.25 9.68
N PRO A 243 18.25 11.53 10.12
CA PRO A 243 18.96 10.59 9.26
C PRO A 243 18.07 9.41 8.85
N VAL A 244 17.08 9.03 9.66
CA VAL A 244 16.11 7.98 9.30
C VAL A 244 15.27 8.42 8.09
N LEU A 245 14.79 9.67 8.06
CA LEU A 245 14.05 10.22 6.92
C LEU A 245 14.88 10.14 5.64
N SER A 246 16.14 10.55 5.72
CA SER A 246 17.08 10.53 4.59
C SER A 246 17.25 9.13 4.03
N ARG A 247 17.45 8.13 4.91
CA ARG A 247 17.50 6.72 4.52
C ARG A 247 16.21 6.25 3.84
N GLN A 248 15.05 6.60 4.39
CA GLN A 248 13.76 6.18 3.84
C GLN A 248 13.46 6.79 2.47
N ILE A 249 13.90 8.04 2.23
CA ILE A 249 13.79 8.70 0.93
C ILE A 249 14.68 7.99 -0.11
N ILE A 250 15.94 7.73 0.24
CA ILE A 250 16.87 6.98 -0.62
C ILE A 250 16.29 5.61 -1.00
N GLN A 251 15.81 4.87 -0.01
CA GLN A 251 15.19 3.56 -0.21
C GLN A 251 13.95 3.62 -1.12
N THR A 252 13.11 4.64 -0.96
CA THR A 252 11.91 4.84 -1.80
C THR A 252 12.29 5.19 -3.24
N LEU A 253 13.36 5.95 -3.43
CA LEU A 253 13.87 6.30 -4.76
C LEU A 253 14.55 5.12 -5.45
N ASP A 254 15.26 4.26 -4.71
CA ASP A 254 15.78 2.98 -5.24
C ASP A 254 14.63 2.10 -5.75
N GLN A 255 13.59 1.91 -4.92
CA GLN A 255 12.38 1.19 -5.32
C GLN A 255 11.72 1.80 -6.56
N TRP A 256 11.58 3.13 -6.61
CA TRP A 256 10.98 3.81 -7.75
C TRP A 256 11.76 3.58 -9.05
N VAL A 257 13.10 3.70 -9.02
CA VAL A 257 13.93 3.45 -10.20
C VAL A 257 13.80 2.00 -10.66
N ASP A 258 13.88 1.05 -9.74
CA ASP A 258 13.83 -0.38 -10.07
C ASP A 258 12.45 -0.79 -10.60
N ASN A 259 11.37 -0.30 -9.98
CA ASN A 259 10.00 -0.62 -10.40
C ASN A 259 9.62 0.09 -11.71
N SER A 260 10.11 1.31 -11.95
CA SER A 260 9.94 2.00 -13.22
C SER A 260 10.60 1.24 -14.36
N LEU A 261 11.84 0.77 -14.15
CA LEU A 261 12.55 -0.04 -15.14
C LEU A 261 11.85 -1.39 -15.36
N LEU A 262 11.43 -2.06 -14.27
CA LEU A 262 10.75 -3.34 -14.34
C LEU A 262 9.43 -3.24 -15.12
N PHE A 263 8.66 -2.17 -14.90
CA PHE A 263 7.45 -1.88 -15.67
C PHE A 263 7.75 -1.73 -17.17
N LEU A 264 8.72 -0.88 -17.54
CA LEU A 264 9.09 -0.69 -18.95
C LEU A 264 9.59 -1.97 -19.61
N GLN A 265 10.40 -2.77 -18.90
CA GLN A 265 10.90 -4.05 -19.40
C GLN A 265 9.76 -5.04 -19.67
N ARG A 266 8.81 -5.18 -18.73
CA ARG A 266 7.62 -6.03 -18.89
C ARG A 266 6.72 -5.53 -20.03
N LEU A 267 6.54 -4.21 -20.13
CA LEU A 267 5.76 -3.59 -21.19
C LEU A 267 6.35 -3.87 -22.58
N CYS A 268 7.67 -3.75 -22.74
CA CYS A 268 8.35 -4.10 -23.99
C CYS A 268 8.24 -5.60 -24.31
N ALA A 269 8.46 -6.46 -23.31
CA ALA A 269 8.46 -7.91 -23.49
C ALA A 269 7.09 -8.44 -23.93
N ASP A 270 6.01 -7.90 -23.37
CA ASP A 270 4.64 -8.34 -23.63
C ASP A 270 3.93 -7.47 -24.68
N TRP A 271 4.61 -6.53 -25.35
CA TRP A 271 3.95 -5.57 -26.23
C TRP A 271 3.12 -6.21 -27.35
N SER A 272 3.65 -7.28 -27.96
CA SER A 272 2.94 -8.03 -28.99
C SER A 272 1.64 -8.63 -28.44
N LEU A 273 1.71 -9.27 -27.27
CA LEU A 273 0.56 -9.86 -26.58
C LEU A 273 -0.50 -8.78 -26.25
N ILE A 274 -0.06 -7.63 -25.75
CA ILE A 274 -0.97 -6.50 -25.45
C ILE A 274 -1.68 -6.03 -26.71
N CYS A 275 -0.96 -5.89 -27.83
CA CYS A 275 -1.56 -5.47 -29.10
C CYS A 275 -2.54 -6.51 -29.66
N THR A 276 -2.25 -7.80 -29.56
CA THR A 276 -3.12 -8.86 -30.10
C THR A 276 -4.35 -9.07 -29.22
N GLU A 277 -4.15 -9.17 -27.91
CA GLU A 277 -5.21 -9.56 -26.98
C GLU A 277 -6.01 -8.35 -26.49
N LEU A 278 -5.34 -7.27 -26.07
CA LEU A 278 -5.99 -6.17 -25.34
C LEU A 278 -6.35 -4.95 -26.21
N SER A 279 -5.67 -4.76 -27.36
CA SER A 279 -5.98 -3.68 -28.32
C SER A 279 -6.12 -4.18 -29.76
N PRO A 280 -6.98 -5.18 -30.04
CA PRO A 280 -7.09 -5.75 -31.38
C PRO A 280 -7.56 -4.71 -32.39
N GLY A 281 -6.84 -4.59 -33.51
CA GLY A 281 -7.22 -3.73 -34.64
C GLY A 281 -6.94 -2.23 -34.46
N LYS A 282 -6.32 -1.81 -33.35
CA LYS A 282 -5.87 -0.42 -33.15
C LYS A 282 -4.48 -0.41 -32.51
N ALA A 283 -3.51 0.21 -33.18
CA ALA A 283 -2.19 0.43 -32.59
C ALA A 283 -2.33 1.43 -31.42
N PRO A 284 -1.95 1.09 -30.18
CA PRO A 284 -2.05 2.01 -29.04
C PRO A 284 -1.22 3.29 -29.20
N GLY A 285 -0.11 3.19 -29.93
CA GLY A 285 0.90 4.24 -30.04
C GLY A 285 1.83 4.27 -28.82
N GLN A 286 2.34 5.45 -28.46
CA GLN A 286 3.31 5.61 -27.37
C GLN A 286 2.63 5.80 -26.01
N LEU A 287 3.27 5.31 -24.95
CA LEU A 287 2.89 5.60 -23.57
C LEU A 287 3.08 7.10 -23.28
N VAL A 288 2.00 7.77 -22.87
CA VAL A 288 2.00 9.23 -22.63
C VAL A 288 1.62 9.63 -21.21
N ARG A 289 0.95 8.74 -20.47
CA ARG A 289 0.60 8.95 -19.06
C ARG A 289 0.63 7.61 -18.32
N LEU A 290 1.15 7.63 -17.10
CA LEU A 290 1.09 6.51 -16.17
C LEU A 290 0.47 7.05 -14.89
N GLU A 291 -0.51 6.37 -14.33
CA GLU A 291 -1.00 6.63 -12.98
C GLU A 291 -0.45 5.50 -12.12
N SER A 292 0.55 5.79 -11.30
CA SER A 292 1.16 4.81 -10.39
C SER A 292 0.62 4.99 -8.97
N GLY A 293 0.72 3.96 -8.12
CA GLY A 293 0.17 4.02 -6.77
C GLY A 293 -1.35 3.85 -6.74
N MET A 294 -1.93 3.18 -7.76
CA MET A 294 -3.38 2.92 -7.84
C MET A 294 -3.84 1.80 -6.88
N GLY A 295 -2.97 1.38 -5.98
CA GLY A 295 -3.21 0.45 -4.90
C GLY A 295 -2.04 0.51 -3.91
N ASP A 296 -2.12 -0.29 -2.85
CA ASP A 296 -1.06 -0.38 -1.86
C ASP A 296 0.31 -0.75 -2.46
N TYR A 297 1.38 -0.25 -1.86
CA TYR A 297 2.74 -0.64 -2.20
C TYR A 297 3.12 -1.93 -1.47
N HIS A 298 3.63 -2.90 -2.21
CA HIS A 298 4.04 -4.20 -1.71
C HIS A 298 5.33 -4.65 -2.39
N ARG A 299 6.00 -5.69 -1.84
CA ARG A 299 7.08 -6.43 -2.53
C ARG A 299 8.15 -5.50 -3.13
N ASN A 300 8.72 -4.66 -2.27
CA ASN A 300 9.71 -3.64 -2.59
C ASN A 300 9.16 -2.50 -3.47
N GLY A 301 8.05 -1.90 -3.08
CA GLY A 301 7.48 -0.69 -3.69
C GLY A 301 6.70 -0.92 -4.99
N GLN A 302 6.29 -2.14 -5.30
CA GLN A 302 5.44 -2.45 -6.45
C GLN A 302 3.99 -2.08 -6.14
N SER A 303 3.31 -1.44 -7.08
CA SER A 303 1.88 -1.07 -6.99
C SER A 303 1.22 -1.12 -8.36
N VAL A 304 -0.11 -1.20 -8.38
CA VAL A 304 -0.93 -1.17 -9.60
C VAL A 304 -0.69 0.15 -10.34
N CYS A 305 -0.58 0.06 -11.67
CA CYS A 305 -0.43 1.21 -12.54
C CYS A 305 -1.51 1.22 -13.63
N ILE A 306 -2.00 2.39 -14.01
CA ILE A 306 -2.87 2.58 -15.19
C ILE A 306 -2.08 3.34 -16.25
N ALA A 307 -1.79 2.68 -17.36
CA ALA A 307 -1.05 3.23 -18.48
C ALA A 307 -2.02 3.77 -19.54
N THR A 308 -1.80 4.99 -20.01
CA THR A 308 -2.56 5.62 -21.10
C THR A 308 -1.64 5.89 -22.28
N PHE A 309 -2.06 5.46 -23.47
CA PHE A 309 -1.32 5.59 -24.72
C PHE A 309 -1.87 6.73 -25.59
N SER A 310 -1.06 7.18 -26.54
CA SER A 310 -1.31 8.37 -27.37
C SER A 310 -2.63 8.36 -28.13
N ASN A 311 -3.20 7.18 -28.43
CA ASN A 311 -4.50 7.06 -29.09
C ASN A 311 -5.70 7.02 -28.10
N GLY A 312 -5.46 7.15 -26.79
CA GLY A 312 -6.45 7.04 -25.72
C GLY A 312 -6.66 5.64 -25.16
N PHE A 313 -5.98 4.61 -25.69
CA PHE A 313 -6.02 3.25 -25.12
C PHE A 313 -5.47 3.27 -23.70
N GLN A 314 -6.19 2.62 -22.78
CA GLN A 314 -5.80 2.49 -21.38
C GLN A 314 -5.63 1.02 -21.00
N LEU A 315 -4.64 0.78 -20.15
CA LEU A 315 -4.21 -0.56 -19.77
C LEU A 315 -3.90 -0.59 -18.27
N VAL A 316 -4.40 -1.59 -17.56
CA VAL A 316 -4.09 -1.80 -16.15
C VAL A 316 -2.94 -2.78 -16.03
N TYR A 317 -1.87 -2.36 -15.36
CA TYR A 317 -0.74 -3.19 -14.99
C TYR A 317 -0.82 -3.56 -13.51
N LYS A 318 -0.85 -4.86 -13.21
CA LYS A 318 -0.76 -5.35 -11.82
C LYS A 318 0.53 -6.13 -11.63
N PRO A 319 1.41 -5.75 -10.68
CA PRO A 319 2.66 -6.47 -10.42
C PRO A 319 2.45 -7.73 -9.54
N ARG A 320 1.41 -8.49 -9.85
CA ARG A 320 1.05 -9.77 -9.23
C ARG A 320 0.34 -10.67 -10.25
N SER A 321 0.21 -11.96 -9.94
CA SER A 321 -0.60 -12.85 -10.77
C SER A 321 -2.02 -12.31 -10.95
N LEU A 322 -2.55 -12.48 -12.16
CA LEU A 322 -3.95 -12.28 -12.52
C LEU A 322 -4.68 -13.61 -12.76
N ALA A 323 -4.12 -14.73 -12.30
CA ALA A 323 -4.69 -16.05 -12.52
C ALA A 323 -6.11 -16.18 -11.92
N LEU A 324 -6.36 -15.57 -10.75
CA LEU A 324 -7.68 -15.54 -10.13
C LEU A 324 -8.67 -14.64 -10.87
N GLU A 325 -8.22 -13.49 -11.38
CA GLU A 325 -9.05 -12.63 -12.25
C GLU A 325 -9.43 -13.34 -13.55
N ALA A 326 -8.45 -13.97 -14.22
CA ALA A 326 -8.70 -14.74 -15.43
C ALA A 326 -9.67 -15.91 -15.15
N HIS A 327 -9.49 -16.59 -14.02
CA HIS A 327 -10.38 -17.66 -13.60
C HIS A 327 -11.80 -17.18 -13.32
N LEU A 328 -11.96 -16.00 -12.70
CA LEU A 328 -13.26 -15.38 -12.53
C LEU A 328 -13.93 -15.15 -13.90
N GLN A 329 -13.21 -14.67 -14.92
CA GLN A 329 -13.78 -14.51 -16.27
C GLN A 329 -14.28 -15.85 -16.84
N THR A 330 -13.54 -16.94 -16.64
CA THR A 330 -13.96 -18.28 -17.04
C THR A 330 -15.26 -18.72 -16.35
N TRP A 331 -15.40 -18.45 -15.04
CA TRP A 331 -16.65 -18.72 -14.32
C TRP A 331 -17.83 -17.91 -14.85
N LEU A 332 -17.62 -16.63 -15.18
CA LEU A 332 -18.66 -15.78 -15.75
C LEU A 332 -19.10 -16.29 -17.13
N CYS A 333 -18.16 -16.70 -17.99
CA CYS A 333 -18.46 -17.35 -19.26
C CYS A 333 -19.28 -18.63 -19.07
N TRP A 334 -18.85 -19.51 -18.15
CA TRP A 334 -19.56 -20.76 -17.86
C TRP A 334 -20.99 -20.49 -17.38
N LEU A 335 -21.19 -19.52 -16.48
CA LEU A 335 -22.53 -19.14 -16.00
C LEU A 335 -23.42 -18.61 -17.14
N ASN A 336 -22.87 -17.80 -18.03
CA ASN A 336 -23.58 -17.30 -19.21
C ASN A 336 -24.02 -18.45 -20.13
N GLU A 337 -23.13 -19.41 -20.40
CA GLU A 337 -23.43 -20.61 -21.20
C GLU A 337 -24.50 -21.50 -20.55
N HIS A 338 -24.60 -21.48 -19.22
CA HIS A 338 -25.59 -22.25 -18.44
C HIS A 338 -26.86 -21.44 -18.11
N GLY A 339 -27.12 -20.38 -18.89
CA GLY A 339 -28.42 -19.72 -18.93
C GLY A 339 -28.69 -18.71 -17.82
N VAL A 340 -27.63 -18.10 -17.27
CA VAL A 340 -27.77 -16.93 -16.38
C VAL A 340 -28.25 -15.71 -17.19
N ASN A 341 -29.31 -15.06 -16.69
CA ASN A 341 -29.85 -13.84 -17.27
C ASN A 341 -30.26 -12.85 -16.15
N PRO A 342 -29.83 -11.58 -16.17
CA PRO A 342 -28.95 -10.94 -17.15
C PRO A 342 -27.55 -11.56 -17.22
N SER A 343 -27.01 -11.70 -18.44
CA SER A 343 -25.66 -12.23 -18.64
C SER A 343 -24.58 -11.29 -18.09
N PHE A 344 -23.47 -11.85 -17.65
CA PHE A 344 -22.29 -11.11 -17.20
C PHE A 344 -21.50 -10.57 -18.39
N ARG A 345 -20.98 -9.35 -18.24
CA ARG A 345 -19.92 -8.84 -19.10
C ARG A 345 -18.58 -9.35 -18.57
N THR A 346 -17.75 -9.89 -19.45
CA THR A 346 -16.36 -10.22 -19.14
C THR A 346 -15.43 -9.13 -19.67
N PHE A 347 -14.19 -9.14 -19.19
CA PHE A 347 -13.11 -8.28 -19.66
C PHE A 347 -11.83 -9.09 -19.87
N LYS A 348 -10.92 -8.55 -20.67
CA LYS A 348 -9.71 -9.28 -21.04
C LYS A 348 -8.62 -9.16 -19.97
N VAL A 349 -7.97 -10.30 -19.70
CA VAL A 349 -6.90 -10.45 -18.71
C VAL A 349 -5.77 -11.28 -19.33
N CYS A 350 -4.54 -10.79 -19.18
CA CYS A 350 -3.33 -11.49 -19.58
C CYS A 350 -2.46 -11.74 -18.33
N ASP A 351 -2.59 -12.92 -17.74
CA ASP A 351 -1.72 -13.36 -16.65
C ASP A 351 -0.32 -13.75 -17.16
N ARG A 352 0.71 -13.32 -16.44
CA ARG A 352 2.13 -13.61 -16.71
C ARG A 352 2.79 -14.24 -15.50
N ASN A 353 2.05 -15.08 -14.77
CA ASN A 353 2.40 -15.75 -13.51
C ASN A 353 2.62 -14.83 -12.31
N HIS A 354 3.54 -13.87 -12.39
CA HIS A 354 3.91 -13.00 -11.25
C HIS A 354 3.55 -11.52 -11.45
N TYR A 355 2.96 -11.20 -12.60
CA TYR A 355 2.40 -9.90 -12.97
C TYR A 355 1.34 -10.16 -14.05
N GLY A 356 0.60 -9.12 -14.43
CA GLY A 356 -0.29 -9.24 -15.58
C GLY A 356 -0.85 -7.91 -16.05
N TRP A 357 -1.60 -7.99 -17.14
CA TRP A 357 -2.22 -6.88 -17.83
C TRP A 357 -3.73 -7.11 -17.91
N ALA A 358 -4.53 -6.08 -17.65
CA ALA A 358 -5.98 -6.15 -17.77
C ALA A 358 -6.53 -4.97 -18.57
N GLU A 359 -7.65 -5.22 -19.27
CA GLU A 359 -8.47 -4.19 -19.90
C GLU A 359 -8.85 -3.12 -18.86
N TYR A 360 -8.70 -1.84 -19.22
CA TYR A 360 -9.20 -0.76 -18.40
C TYR A 360 -10.72 -0.62 -18.58
N ILE A 361 -11.44 -0.62 -17.46
CA ILE A 361 -12.90 -0.52 -17.43
C ILE A 361 -13.31 0.86 -16.90
N PRO A 362 -13.85 1.76 -17.74
CA PRO A 362 -14.35 3.04 -17.26
C PRO A 362 -15.72 2.88 -16.61
N ALA A 363 -15.97 3.68 -15.57
CA ALA A 363 -17.31 3.88 -15.05
C ALA A 363 -18.17 4.62 -16.09
N THR A 364 -19.41 4.16 -16.29
CA THR A 364 -20.36 4.79 -17.22
C THR A 364 -21.76 4.82 -16.59
N PRO A 365 -22.57 5.86 -16.86
CA PRO A 365 -23.90 5.97 -16.27
C PRO A 365 -24.88 4.96 -16.89
N CYS A 366 -25.90 4.58 -16.12
CA CYS A 366 -27.11 3.99 -16.66
C CYS A 366 -27.96 5.07 -17.34
N THR A 367 -28.68 4.67 -18.37
CA THR A 367 -29.59 5.50 -19.16
C THR A 367 -31.06 5.25 -18.84
N THR A 368 -31.39 4.09 -18.26
CA THR A 368 -32.76 3.73 -17.88
C THR A 368 -32.84 3.05 -16.52
N GLU A 369 -34.02 3.10 -15.88
CA GLU A 369 -34.27 2.38 -14.64
C GLU A 369 -34.14 0.86 -14.79
N ALA A 370 -34.50 0.33 -15.98
CA ALA A 370 -34.35 -1.09 -16.28
C ALA A 370 -32.87 -1.53 -16.31
N GLU A 371 -31.95 -0.67 -16.75
CA GLU A 371 -30.50 -0.90 -16.68
C GLU A 371 -30.03 -0.95 -15.22
N VAL A 372 -30.52 -0.06 -14.37
CA VAL A 372 -30.22 -0.07 -12.92
C VAL A 372 -30.74 -1.35 -12.26
N HIS A 373 -31.95 -1.77 -12.59
CA HIS A 373 -32.50 -3.04 -12.08
C HIS A 373 -31.62 -4.23 -12.48
N ARG A 374 -31.17 -4.29 -13.74
CA ARG A 374 -30.25 -5.35 -14.21
C ARG A 374 -28.87 -5.26 -13.54
N PHE A 375 -28.37 -4.05 -13.27
CA PHE A 375 -27.12 -3.85 -12.52
C PHE A 375 -27.20 -4.53 -11.14
N TYR A 376 -28.23 -4.22 -10.35
CA TYR A 376 -28.37 -4.79 -9.00
C TYR A 376 -28.73 -6.29 -9.04
N GLN A 377 -29.45 -6.74 -10.07
CA GLN A 377 -29.63 -8.18 -10.29
C GLN A 377 -28.29 -8.88 -10.54
N ARG A 378 -27.39 -8.32 -11.36
CA ARG A 378 -26.04 -8.87 -11.58
C ARG A 378 -25.20 -8.84 -10.30
N GLN A 379 -25.33 -7.82 -9.46
CA GLN A 379 -24.66 -7.81 -8.15
C GLN A 379 -25.10 -8.98 -7.26
N GLY A 380 -26.40 -9.28 -7.24
CA GLY A 380 -26.93 -10.48 -6.61
C GLY A 380 -26.30 -11.76 -7.16
N SER A 381 -26.21 -11.84 -8.48
CA SER A 381 -25.57 -12.96 -9.18
C SER A 381 -24.07 -13.10 -8.81
N TYR A 382 -23.33 -12.00 -8.71
CA TYR A 382 -21.94 -11.98 -8.22
C TYR A 382 -21.85 -12.47 -6.78
N LEU A 383 -22.73 -12.00 -5.88
CA LEU A 383 -22.76 -12.44 -4.48
C LEU A 383 -22.87 -13.97 -4.36
N ALA A 384 -23.68 -14.63 -5.19
CA ALA A 384 -23.81 -16.08 -5.17
C ALA A 384 -22.53 -16.79 -5.64
N LEU A 385 -21.89 -16.26 -6.69
CA LEU A 385 -20.64 -16.81 -7.20
C LEU A 385 -19.49 -16.64 -6.18
N LEU A 386 -19.32 -15.43 -5.65
CA LEU A 386 -18.29 -15.10 -4.66
C LEU A 386 -18.47 -15.89 -3.36
N TYR A 387 -19.72 -16.09 -2.94
CA TYR A 387 -20.04 -16.94 -1.79
C TYR A 387 -19.53 -18.37 -1.97
N VAL A 388 -19.75 -18.95 -3.15
CA VAL A 388 -19.28 -20.30 -3.49
C VAL A 388 -17.77 -20.35 -3.60
N LEU A 389 -17.15 -19.37 -4.25
CA LEU A 389 -15.71 -19.28 -4.44
C LEU A 389 -14.94 -18.77 -3.22
N LYS A 390 -15.61 -18.62 -2.05
CA LYS A 390 -14.98 -18.14 -0.80
C LYS A 390 -14.22 -16.81 -1.03
N GLY A 391 -14.86 -15.87 -1.73
CA GLY A 391 -14.31 -14.52 -1.94
C GLY A 391 -14.38 -13.66 -0.68
N ALA A 392 -13.43 -12.75 -0.53
CA ALA A 392 -13.39 -11.75 0.54
C ALA A 392 -12.89 -10.40 0.02
N ASP A 393 -13.07 -9.34 0.80
CA ASP A 393 -12.52 -8.00 0.51
C ASP A 393 -12.98 -7.34 -0.82
N PHE A 394 -14.18 -7.66 -1.30
CA PHE A 394 -14.81 -6.97 -2.43
C PHE A 394 -15.51 -5.69 -1.97
N HIS A 395 -14.72 -4.70 -1.55
CA HIS A 395 -15.18 -3.38 -1.11
C HIS A 395 -15.43 -2.40 -2.28
N ALA A 396 -15.89 -1.18 -2.00
CA ALA A 396 -16.23 -0.16 -2.99
C ALA A 396 -15.12 0.07 -4.04
N GLY A 397 -13.87 0.27 -3.61
CA GLY A 397 -12.72 0.40 -4.53
C GLY A 397 -12.44 -0.76 -5.49
N ASN A 398 -13.00 -1.96 -5.26
CA ASN A 398 -12.79 -3.14 -6.11
C ASN A 398 -13.92 -3.36 -7.15
N LEU A 399 -14.88 -2.44 -7.21
CA LEU A 399 -16.05 -2.51 -8.08
C LEU A 399 -16.20 -1.24 -8.92
N ILE A 400 -16.44 -1.41 -10.22
CA ILE A 400 -16.75 -0.32 -11.15
C ILE A 400 -18.16 -0.50 -11.71
N ALA A 401 -18.96 0.57 -11.67
CA ALA A 401 -20.26 0.65 -12.32
C ALA A 401 -20.10 1.09 -13.78
N ALA A 402 -20.01 0.12 -14.69
CA ALA A 402 -19.90 0.32 -16.12
C ALA A 402 -21.28 0.19 -16.78
N GLY A 403 -22.13 1.20 -16.60
CA GLY A 403 -23.53 1.21 -17.03
C GLY A 403 -24.32 0.16 -16.24
N GLU A 404 -25.03 -0.72 -16.95
CA GLU A 404 -25.77 -1.82 -16.31
C GLU A 404 -24.88 -2.99 -15.82
N HIS A 405 -23.56 -2.88 -15.95
CA HIS A 405 -22.61 -3.94 -15.61
C HIS A 405 -21.77 -3.57 -14.37
N PRO A 406 -21.98 -4.23 -13.22
CA PRO A 406 -21.03 -4.20 -12.12
C PRO A 406 -19.78 -5.00 -12.52
N MET A 407 -18.61 -4.38 -12.46
CA MET A 407 -17.35 -4.99 -12.91
C MET A 407 -16.40 -5.14 -11.72
N LEU A 408 -16.17 -6.39 -11.29
CA LEU A 408 -15.17 -6.70 -10.26
C LEU A 408 -13.78 -6.69 -10.88
N ILE A 409 -12.96 -5.72 -10.48
CA ILE A 409 -11.65 -5.47 -11.09
C ILE A 409 -10.49 -6.08 -10.29
N ASP A 410 -10.75 -6.56 -9.08
CA ASP A 410 -9.77 -7.24 -8.23
C ASP A 410 -10.37 -8.55 -7.69
N ALA A 411 -9.70 -9.66 -7.96
CA ALA A 411 -10.14 -11.00 -7.55
C ALA A 411 -9.04 -11.76 -6.80
N GLU A 412 -8.01 -11.06 -6.31
CA GLU A 412 -6.84 -11.70 -5.69
C GLU A 412 -7.15 -12.41 -4.36
N THR A 413 -8.33 -12.17 -3.79
CA THR A 413 -8.82 -12.71 -2.52
C THR A 413 -9.89 -13.80 -2.71
N LEU A 414 -10.03 -14.39 -3.90
CA LEU A 414 -10.84 -15.61 -4.08
C LEU A 414 -10.18 -16.83 -3.44
N PHE A 415 -10.98 -17.86 -3.12
CA PHE A 415 -10.52 -19.11 -2.50
C PHE A 415 -9.88 -18.91 -1.11
N GLN A 416 -10.51 -18.12 -0.22
CA GLN A 416 -9.97 -17.93 1.12
C GLN A 416 -9.89 -19.25 1.90
N PRO A 417 -8.74 -19.60 2.49
CA PRO A 417 -8.56 -20.76 3.35
C PRO A 417 -9.15 -20.53 4.75
N THR A 418 -9.25 -21.59 5.54
CA THR A 418 -9.75 -21.52 6.93
C THR A 418 -8.59 -21.49 7.91
N LEU A 419 -8.56 -20.48 8.79
CA LEU A 419 -7.62 -20.40 9.92
C LEU A 419 -7.92 -21.50 10.96
N GLU A 420 -6.94 -21.88 11.79
CA GLU A 420 -7.20 -22.82 12.89
C GLU A 420 -8.14 -22.20 13.96
N ALA A 421 -9.13 -22.95 14.43
CA ALA A 421 -10.12 -22.44 15.40
C ALA A 421 -9.52 -22.02 16.75
N SER A 422 -8.38 -22.60 17.15
CA SER A 422 -7.58 -22.22 18.32
C SER A 422 -6.87 -20.87 18.17
N ALA A 423 -6.84 -20.30 16.95
CA ALA A 423 -6.18 -19.05 16.63
C ALA A 423 -7.05 -17.80 16.84
N MET A 424 -8.35 -17.98 17.12
CA MET A 424 -9.35 -16.90 17.21
C MET A 424 -9.78 -16.68 18.68
N PRO A 425 -10.15 -15.43 19.08
CA PRO A 425 -10.56 -15.14 20.45
C PRO A 425 -11.80 -15.95 20.90
N THR A 426 -11.96 -16.17 22.21
CA THR A 426 -12.97 -17.07 22.81
C THR A 426 -14.45 -16.67 22.52
N SER A 427 -14.70 -15.50 21.94
CA SER A 427 -16.00 -15.06 21.39
C SER A 427 -16.33 -15.63 19.99
N ALA A 428 -15.53 -16.57 19.49
CA ALA A 428 -15.44 -17.03 18.11
C ALA A 428 -16.70 -17.60 17.43
N LEU A 429 -17.80 -17.90 18.14
CA LEU A 429 -18.97 -18.48 17.46
C LEU A 429 -19.63 -17.49 16.48
N THR A 430 -19.77 -16.22 16.86
CA THR A 430 -20.37 -15.19 16.00
C THR A 430 -19.42 -14.77 14.87
N GLU A 431 -18.11 -14.66 15.16
CA GLU A 431 -17.10 -14.31 14.16
C GLU A 431 -16.87 -15.42 13.12
N GLN A 432 -16.88 -16.69 13.55
CA GLN A 432 -16.78 -17.85 12.67
C GLN A 432 -18.07 -18.05 11.83
N MET A 433 -19.23 -17.77 12.41
CA MET A 433 -20.49 -17.76 11.65
C MET A 433 -20.50 -16.65 10.59
N ASN A 434 -19.91 -15.48 10.88
CA ASN A 434 -19.77 -14.39 9.92
C ASN A 434 -18.75 -14.71 8.83
N SER A 435 -17.60 -15.30 9.17
CA SER A 435 -16.56 -15.68 8.20
C SER A 435 -17.05 -16.74 7.20
N GLU A 436 -17.94 -17.62 7.63
CA GLU A 436 -18.56 -18.63 6.77
C GLU A 436 -19.85 -18.14 6.06
N SER A 437 -20.26 -16.89 6.24
CA SER A 437 -21.48 -16.34 5.63
C SER A 437 -21.19 -15.44 4.42
N ILE A 438 -22.24 -15.06 3.70
CA ILE A 438 -22.17 -14.07 2.61
C ILE A 438 -21.62 -12.70 3.04
N LEU A 439 -21.64 -12.39 4.33
CA LEU A 439 -21.16 -11.10 4.85
C LEU A 439 -19.64 -10.95 4.71
N SER A 440 -18.87 -12.03 4.72
CA SER A 440 -17.39 -11.97 4.63
C SER A 440 -16.87 -11.53 3.25
N ILE A 441 -17.74 -11.49 2.23
CA ILE A 441 -17.38 -11.13 0.86
C ILE A 441 -16.96 -9.65 0.75
N GLY A 442 -17.53 -8.76 1.56
CA GLY A 442 -17.26 -7.31 1.50
C GLY A 442 -18.17 -6.51 0.56
N LEU A 443 -19.01 -7.18 -0.24
CA LEU A 443 -20.01 -6.50 -1.09
C LEU A 443 -21.19 -5.94 -0.29
N LEU A 444 -21.56 -6.58 0.83
CA LEU A 444 -22.66 -6.17 1.70
C LEU A 444 -22.15 -5.32 2.87
N PRO A 445 -22.98 -4.39 3.38
CA PRO A 445 -22.63 -3.60 4.55
C PRO A 445 -22.42 -4.51 5.77
N GLN A 446 -21.40 -4.21 6.57
CA GLN A 446 -21.09 -4.94 7.79
C GLN A 446 -21.32 -4.05 9.01
N HIS A 447 -22.42 -4.30 9.70
CA HIS A 447 -22.75 -3.62 10.96
C HIS A 447 -21.85 -4.15 12.07
N GLN A 448 -20.80 -3.41 12.43
CA GLN A 448 -20.01 -3.73 13.62
C GLN A 448 -20.82 -3.40 14.87
N THR A 449 -20.92 -4.35 15.79
CA THR A 449 -21.63 -4.20 17.06
C THR A 449 -20.98 -3.18 18.00
N ASP A 450 -19.72 -2.83 17.76
CA ASP A 450 -19.03 -1.73 18.45
C ASP A 450 -19.45 -0.38 17.84
N LYS A 451 -20.32 0.34 18.56
CA LYS A 451 -20.71 1.74 18.29
C LYS A 451 -19.56 2.74 18.55
N THR A 452 -18.36 2.46 18.07
CA THR A 452 -17.30 3.47 17.98
C THR A 452 -17.46 4.25 16.67
N ILE A 453 -17.08 5.52 16.60
CA ILE A 453 -17.20 6.35 15.37
C ILE A 453 -16.50 5.67 14.16
N ALA A 454 -15.57 4.74 14.40
CA ALA A 454 -14.94 3.89 13.39
C ALA A 454 -15.91 3.00 12.59
N SER A 455 -17.10 2.69 13.11
CA SER A 455 -18.12 1.85 12.47
C SER A 455 -19.13 2.61 11.60
N LEU A 456 -18.90 3.91 11.35
CA LEU A 456 -19.82 4.78 10.61
C LEU A 456 -19.47 4.99 9.13
N VAL A 457 -18.31 4.50 8.67
CA VAL A 457 -17.94 4.60 7.25
C VAL A 457 -18.29 3.29 6.55
N GLU A 458 -19.31 3.37 5.71
CA GLU A 458 -19.78 2.29 4.88
C GLU A 458 -18.89 2.19 3.63
N ASN A 459 -18.11 1.11 3.54
CA ASN A 459 -17.15 0.86 2.46
C ASN A 459 -17.47 -0.43 1.68
N SER A 460 -18.62 -1.06 1.91
CA SER A 460 -19.02 -2.22 1.14
C SER A 460 -19.21 -1.88 -0.34
N GLY A 461 -18.99 -2.89 -1.19
CA GLY A 461 -19.12 -2.71 -2.63
C GLY A 461 -20.49 -2.17 -3.07
N LEU A 462 -21.59 -2.59 -2.42
CA LEU A 462 -22.95 -2.20 -2.81
C LEU A 462 -23.39 -0.82 -2.33
N VAL A 463 -23.00 -0.44 -1.11
CA VAL A 463 -23.58 0.73 -0.42
C VAL A 463 -22.62 1.91 -0.40
N GLY A 464 -21.30 1.63 -0.35
CA GLY A 464 -20.26 2.64 -0.17
C GLY A 464 -20.43 3.83 -1.10
N CYS A 465 -20.40 5.04 -0.53
CA CYS A 465 -20.77 6.26 -1.24
C CYS A 465 -19.95 7.48 -0.85
N ALA A 466 -19.92 8.45 -1.77
CA ALA A 466 -19.36 9.77 -1.53
C ALA A 466 -20.15 10.54 -0.47
N GLY A 467 -19.51 11.51 0.18
CA GLY A 467 -20.20 12.43 1.09
C GLY A 467 -20.22 11.97 2.54
N GLN A 468 -19.73 10.77 2.84
CA GLN A 468 -19.61 10.25 4.20
C GLN A 468 -18.55 11.02 4.98
N LYS A 469 -18.77 11.25 6.28
CA LYS A 469 -17.71 11.77 7.15
C LYS A 469 -16.75 10.65 7.51
N SER A 470 -15.45 10.96 7.57
CA SER A 470 -14.43 10.01 7.99
C SER A 470 -14.74 9.45 9.39
N ALA A 471 -14.47 8.17 9.60
CA ALA A 471 -14.77 7.48 10.86
C ALA A 471 -13.96 8.00 12.07
N ARG A 472 -12.94 8.82 11.79
CA ARG A 472 -12.04 9.44 12.76
C ARG A 472 -11.47 10.73 12.17
N PRO A 473 -10.97 11.64 13.02
CA PRO A 473 -10.24 12.81 12.55
C PRO A 473 -9.02 12.41 11.69
N MET A 474 -8.99 12.90 10.46
CA MET A 474 -7.90 12.70 9.50
C MET A 474 -6.98 13.93 9.51
N PRO A 475 -5.67 13.74 9.28
CA PRO A 475 -4.71 14.84 9.21
C PRO A 475 -4.97 15.70 7.98
N GLN A 476 -5.08 17.02 8.16
CA GLN A 476 -5.34 18.02 7.13
C GLN A 476 -4.36 19.19 7.28
N TRP A 477 -3.83 19.66 6.15
CA TRP A 477 -2.88 20.78 6.11
C TRP A 477 -3.61 22.12 6.06
N HIS A 478 -3.43 22.92 7.10
CA HIS A 478 -3.98 24.28 7.21
C HIS A 478 -2.90 25.33 6.99
N ASP A 479 -3.33 26.52 6.54
CA ASP A 479 -2.48 27.69 6.24
C ASP A 479 -1.30 27.35 5.32
N GLN A 480 -1.58 26.58 4.26
CA GLN A 480 -0.57 26.19 3.27
C GLN A 480 0.06 27.44 2.61
N GLY A 481 1.36 27.38 2.32
CA GLY A 481 2.12 28.51 1.78
C GLY A 481 2.50 29.59 2.79
N THR A 482 2.28 29.36 4.09
CA THR A 482 2.60 30.33 5.16
C THR A 482 3.56 29.77 6.21
N ASP A 483 4.25 30.64 6.96
CA ASP A 483 5.06 30.26 8.12
C ASP A 483 4.24 29.86 9.37
N THR A 484 2.91 29.83 9.23
CA THR A 484 1.93 29.31 10.18
C THR A 484 1.36 27.94 9.81
N MET A 485 1.81 27.36 8.69
CA MET A 485 1.36 26.07 8.18
C MET A 485 1.36 25.01 9.29
N ARG A 486 0.28 24.24 9.42
CA ARG A 486 0.15 23.21 10.47
C ARG A 486 -0.69 22.04 10.02
N LEU A 487 -0.50 20.91 10.68
CA LEU A 487 -1.33 19.74 10.51
C LEU A 487 -2.40 19.70 11.60
N VAL A 488 -3.66 19.74 11.20
CA VAL A 488 -4.83 19.67 12.08
C VAL A 488 -5.54 18.34 11.86
N ARG A 489 -6.12 17.75 12.90
CA ARG A 489 -6.96 16.56 12.73
C ARG A 489 -8.42 16.95 12.73
N GLU A 490 -9.11 16.68 11.63
CA GLU A 490 -10.52 17.02 11.47
C GLU A 490 -11.29 15.92 10.74
N TYR A 491 -12.60 15.90 10.93
CA TYR A 491 -13.49 15.00 10.21
C TYR A 491 -13.64 15.51 8.78
N VAL A 492 -13.23 14.70 7.80
CA VAL A 492 -13.28 15.07 6.39
C VAL A 492 -14.43 14.36 5.69
N THR A 493 -14.91 14.97 4.61
CA THR A 493 -15.87 14.31 3.71
C THR A 493 -15.08 13.41 2.78
N LEU A 494 -15.43 12.13 2.74
CA LEU A 494 -14.80 11.14 1.89
C LEU A 494 -15.37 11.24 0.47
N ASP A 495 -14.47 11.18 -0.51
CA ASP A 495 -14.84 10.96 -1.89
C ASP A 495 -15.40 9.54 -2.04
N GLY A 496 -16.35 9.37 -2.95
CA GLY A 496 -16.91 8.05 -3.26
C GLY A 496 -16.09 7.34 -4.34
N ASP A 497 -16.20 6.03 -4.34
CA ASP A 497 -15.66 5.19 -5.42
C ASP A 497 -16.61 5.16 -6.63
N GLN A 498 -16.16 4.48 -7.69
CA GLN A 498 -16.90 4.30 -8.93
C GLN A 498 -17.87 3.10 -8.89
N ASN A 499 -18.23 2.64 -7.69
CA ASN A 499 -18.92 1.38 -7.44
C ASN A 499 -20.45 1.44 -7.60
N ARG A 500 -21.05 2.63 -7.52
CA ARG A 500 -22.51 2.83 -7.57
C ARG A 500 -22.99 3.24 -8.96
N PRO A 501 -24.10 2.66 -9.46
CA PRO A 501 -24.69 3.10 -10.71
C PRO A 501 -25.26 4.51 -10.55
N THR A 502 -25.18 5.28 -11.63
CA THR A 502 -25.81 6.61 -11.71
C THR A 502 -26.86 6.61 -12.80
N LEU A 503 -27.94 7.36 -12.60
CA LEU A 503 -29.01 7.57 -13.57
C LEU A 503 -29.30 9.07 -13.66
N ALA A 504 -29.26 9.64 -14.87
CA ALA A 504 -29.44 11.08 -15.10
C ALA A 504 -28.53 11.98 -14.21
N GLY A 505 -27.31 11.50 -13.92
CA GLY A 505 -26.33 12.21 -13.09
C GLY A 505 -26.54 12.10 -11.57
N GLN A 506 -27.54 11.34 -11.11
CA GLN A 506 -27.81 11.09 -9.69
C GLN A 506 -27.43 9.67 -9.30
N SER A 507 -26.92 9.49 -8.08
CA SER A 507 -26.67 8.16 -7.51
C SER A 507 -27.99 7.49 -7.16
N VAL A 508 -28.08 6.18 -7.39
CA VAL A 508 -29.30 5.41 -7.11
C VAL A 508 -29.24 4.81 -5.71
N ASN A 509 -30.34 4.81 -4.96
CA ASN A 509 -30.44 4.16 -3.66
C ASN A 509 -30.54 2.63 -3.84
N VAL A 510 -29.68 1.89 -3.14
CA VAL A 510 -29.63 0.41 -3.23
C VAL A 510 -30.84 -0.25 -2.57
N GLU A 511 -31.44 0.40 -1.56
CA GLU A 511 -32.59 -0.14 -0.83
C GLU A 511 -33.80 -0.39 -1.75
N ASP A 512 -33.96 0.43 -2.78
CA ASP A 512 -35.03 0.30 -3.78
C ASP A 512 -34.89 -0.98 -4.63
N TYR A 513 -33.71 -1.63 -4.61
CA TYR A 513 -33.37 -2.77 -5.47
C TYR A 513 -33.01 -4.04 -4.69
N ILE A 514 -33.32 -4.14 -3.40
CA ILE A 514 -33.06 -5.33 -2.56
C ILE A 514 -33.62 -6.60 -3.18
N GLU A 515 -34.84 -6.55 -3.74
CA GLU A 515 -35.46 -7.72 -4.37
C GLU A 515 -34.79 -8.10 -5.70
N ALA A 516 -34.24 -7.14 -6.44
CA ALA A 516 -33.43 -7.44 -7.63
C ALA A 516 -32.14 -8.18 -7.26
N ILE A 517 -31.44 -7.73 -6.21
CA ILE A 517 -30.24 -8.39 -5.66
C ILE A 517 -30.58 -9.82 -5.22
N LYS A 518 -31.64 -10.00 -4.43
CA LYS A 518 -32.06 -11.33 -3.97
C LYS A 518 -32.46 -12.24 -5.12
N SER A 519 -33.10 -11.71 -6.16
CA SER A 519 -33.48 -12.45 -7.36
C SER A 519 -32.24 -12.96 -8.10
N GLY A 520 -31.25 -12.10 -8.35
CA GLY A 520 -29.98 -12.48 -8.97
C GLY A 520 -29.22 -13.53 -8.16
N PHE A 521 -29.11 -13.31 -6.84
CA PHE A 521 -28.46 -14.27 -5.93
C PHE A 521 -29.14 -15.64 -5.98
N THR A 522 -30.46 -15.66 -5.84
CA THR A 522 -31.24 -16.90 -5.86
C THR A 522 -31.08 -17.63 -7.18
N HIS A 523 -31.12 -16.90 -8.30
CA HIS A 523 -31.01 -17.46 -9.62
C HIS A 523 -29.66 -18.18 -9.84
N VAL A 524 -28.54 -17.50 -9.56
CA VAL A 524 -27.20 -18.11 -9.72
C VAL A 524 -26.97 -19.21 -8.70
N TYR A 525 -27.36 -19.03 -7.44
CA TYR A 525 -27.22 -20.07 -6.43
C TYR A 525 -27.93 -21.36 -6.85
N GLN A 526 -29.19 -21.27 -7.34
CA GLN A 526 -29.94 -22.42 -7.81
C GLN A 526 -29.29 -23.10 -9.01
N ARG A 527 -28.69 -22.31 -9.93
CA ARG A 527 -27.91 -22.87 -11.04
C ARG A 527 -26.70 -23.65 -10.55
N LEU A 528 -25.91 -23.07 -9.64
CA LEU A 528 -24.76 -23.75 -9.05
C LEU A 528 -25.17 -25.03 -8.30
N LEU A 529 -26.27 -25.00 -7.57
CA LEU A 529 -26.84 -26.18 -6.90
C LEU A 529 -27.28 -27.27 -7.90
N ASN A 530 -27.97 -26.90 -8.98
CA ASN A 530 -28.44 -27.86 -9.99
C ASN A 530 -27.29 -28.50 -10.79
N HIS A 531 -26.15 -27.81 -10.88
CA HIS A 531 -24.95 -28.30 -11.55
C HIS A 531 -23.85 -28.76 -10.57
N GLN A 532 -24.19 -28.97 -9.29
CA GLN A 532 -23.22 -29.28 -8.23
C GLN A 532 -22.32 -30.47 -8.58
N GLU A 533 -22.90 -31.59 -9.04
CA GLU A 533 -22.13 -32.78 -9.43
C GLU A 533 -21.17 -32.49 -10.59
N THR A 534 -21.63 -31.76 -11.60
CA THR A 534 -20.79 -31.33 -12.73
C THR A 534 -19.67 -30.41 -12.27
N LEU A 535 -19.95 -29.48 -11.36
CA LEU A 535 -18.97 -28.52 -10.83
C LEU A 535 -17.90 -29.17 -9.95
N LEU A 536 -18.24 -30.27 -9.27
CA LEU A 536 -17.27 -31.08 -8.50
C LEU A 536 -16.49 -32.07 -9.38
N GLY A 537 -16.88 -32.24 -10.65
CA GLY A 537 -16.18 -33.08 -11.62
C GLY A 537 -14.90 -32.42 -12.16
N ASN A 538 -13.98 -33.24 -12.68
CA ASN A 538 -12.66 -32.79 -13.15
C ASN A 538 -12.70 -31.82 -14.36
N ASP A 539 -13.77 -31.84 -15.14
CA ASP A 539 -13.93 -31.01 -16.35
C ASP A 539 -14.58 -29.65 -16.06
N SER A 540 -14.87 -29.34 -14.79
CA SER A 540 -15.53 -28.10 -14.41
C SER A 540 -14.57 -26.90 -14.40
N PRO A 541 -15.10 -25.66 -14.43
CA PRO A 541 -14.30 -24.46 -14.22
C PRO A 541 -13.45 -24.53 -12.96
N LEU A 542 -13.93 -25.15 -11.87
CA LEU A 542 -13.21 -25.26 -10.60
C LEU A 542 -11.82 -25.88 -10.74
N HIS A 543 -11.67 -26.91 -11.57
CA HIS A 543 -10.42 -27.67 -11.72
C HIS A 543 -9.48 -27.12 -12.82
N GLN A 544 -9.90 -26.08 -13.54
CA GLN A 544 -9.07 -25.43 -14.56
C GLN A 544 -7.93 -24.60 -13.95
N LEU A 545 -8.04 -24.21 -12.68
CA LEU A 545 -7.02 -23.48 -11.95
C LEU A 545 -6.25 -24.40 -11.01
N ARG A 546 -5.17 -25.02 -11.53
CA ARG A 546 -4.36 -25.99 -10.76
C ARG A 546 -3.26 -25.36 -9.90
N SER A 547 -2.81 -24.15 -10.26
CA SER A 547 -1.76 -23.44 -9.54
C SER A 547 -2.07 -21.95 -9.58
N ALA A 548 -2.48 -21.41 -8.45
CA ALA A 548 -2.71 -19.98 -8.28
C ALA A 548 -2.46 -19.60 -6.82
N GLU A 549 -2.13 -18.35 -6.61
CA GLU A 549 -1.99 -17.78 -5.28
C GLU A 549 -3.21 -16.94 -4.96
N THR A 550 -3.68 -17.05 -3.72
CA THR A 550 -4.67 -16.15 -3.14
C THR A 550 -4.02 -15.26 -2.07
N ARG A 551 -4.42 -13.99 -2.02
CA ARG A 551 -4.00 -13.01 -1.01
C ARG A 551 -4.76 -13.26 0.29
N ILE A 552 -4.02 -13.20 1.39
CA ILE A 552 -4.52 -13.40 2.75
C ILE A 552 -4.41 -12.09 3.52
N ILE A 553 -5.55 -11.60 4.01
CA ILE A 553 -5.65 -10.37 4.77
C ILE A 553 -5.71 -10.72 6.26
N LEU A 554 -4.55 -10.68 6.92
CA LEU A 554 -4.45 -10.92 8.35
C LEU A 554 -4.80 -9.68 9.19
N ARG A 555 -4.63 -8.49 8.61
CA ARG A 555 -5.02 -7.21 9.19
C ARG A 555 -5.52 -6.27 8.10
N PRO A 556 -6.46 -5.36 8.41
CA PRO A 556 -6.88 -4.33 7.46
C PRO A 556 -5.71 -3.44 7.06
N THR A 557 -5.57 -3.16 5.76
CA THR A 557 -4.53 -2.26 5.22
C THR A 557 -4.46 -0.92 5.95
N GLN A 558 -5.60 -0.34 6.36
CA GLN A 558 -5.63 0.98 6.98
C GLN A 558 -4.90 1.03 8.33
N LEU A 559 -4.72 -0.12 8.99
CA LEU A 559 -3.88 -0.24 10.18
C LEU A 559 -2.40 -0.07 9.80
N TYR A 560 -1.93 -0.78 8.78
CA TYR A 560 -0.56 -0.70 8.31
C TYR A 560 -0.22 0.68 7.75
N ALA A 561 -1.08 1.24 6.89
CA ALA A 561 -0.90 2.57 6.32
C ALA A 561 -0.78 3.64 7.42
N ARG A 562 -1.59 3.51 8.49
CA ARG A 562 -1.50 4.41 9.65
C ARG A 562 -0.20 4.25 10.41
N LEU A 563 0.22 3.03 10.72
CA LEU A 563 1.49 2.79 11.42
C LEU A 563 2.66 3.32 10.60
N TRP A 564 2.65 3.08 9.30
CA TRP A 564 3.65 3.59 8.37
C TRP A 564 3.67 5.13 8.37
N TRP A 565 2.53 5.79 8.16
CA TRP A 565 2.45 7.25 8.08
C TRP A 565 2.84 7.95 9.40
N GLU A 566 2.45 7.39 10.54
CA GLU A 566 2.87 7.92 11.85
C GLU A 566 4.35 7.66 12.15
N SER A 567 4.97 6.66 11.51
CA SER A 567 6.41 6.41 11.63
C SER A 567 7.28 7.54 11.06
N PHE A 568 6.67 8.46 10.29
CA PHE A 568 7.29 9.69 9.78
C PHE A 568 7.03 10.93 10.65
N HIS A 569 6.60 10.76 11.89
CA HIS A 569 6.65 11.84 12.86
C HIS A 569 8.13 12.26 13.10
N PRO A 570 8.47 13.56 13.13
CA PRO A 570 9.86 14.02 13.31
C PRO A 570 10.60 13.40 14.51
N ASP A 571 9.94 13.29 15.67
CA ASP A 571 10.46 12.59 16.87
C ASP A 571 10.91 11.14 16.67
N LEU A 572 10.47 10.46 15.60
CA LEU A 572 10.85 9.08 15.26
C LEU A 572 11.93 9.03 14.17
N LEU A 573 12.29 10.18 13.60
CA LEU A 573 13.17 10.26 12.44
C LEU A 573 14.63 10.63 12.78
N GLU A 574 14.89 10.98 14.04
CA GLU A 574 16.24 11.28 14.55
C GLU A 574 17.07 10.01 14.83
N ASP A 575 16.43 8.92 15.27
CA ASP A 575 17.07 7.65 15.66
C ASP A 575 16.18 6.47 15.23
N ALA A 576 16.71 5.57 14.39
CA ALA A 576 15.96 4.43 13.86
C ALA A 576 15.45 3.48 14.94
N LEU A 577 16.08 3.46 16.12
CA LEU A 577 15.57 2.68 17.25
C LEU A 577 14.16 3.14 17.64
N ASP A 578 13.89 4.45 17.63
CA ASP A 578 12.58 4.99 17.99
C ASP A 578 11.50 4.59 16.97
N ARG A 579 11.85 4.56 15.68
CA ARG A 579 10.97 4.07 14.62
C ARG A 579 10.73 2.56 14.71
N ASP A 580 11.76 1.77 14.98
CA ASP A 580 11.63 0.32 15.17
C ASP A 580 10.69 -0.02 16.32
N LEU A 581 10.85 0.69 17.45
CA LEU A 581 10.00 0.58 18.62
C LEU A 581 8.56 0.98 18.30
N TRP A 582 8.34 2.03 17.51
CA TRP A 582 7.00 2.43 17.09
C TRP A 582 6.28 1.32 16.33
N LEU A 583 6.98 0.62 15.43
CA LEU A 583 6.41 -0.49 14.66
C LEU A 583 6.11 -1.73 15.53
N ASP A 584 6.69 -1.83 16.72
CA ASP A 584 6.37 -2.90 17.68
C ASP A 584 4.95 -2.79 18.27
N ASN A 585 4.24 -1.67 18.02
CA ASN A 585 2.81 -1.58 18.30
C ASN A 585 1.97 -2.60 17.52
N LEU A 586 2.49 -3.22 16.44
CA LEU A 586 1.86 -4.37 15.79
C LEU A 586 1.59 -5.53 16.76
N ALA A 587 2.47 -5.72 17.74
CA ALA A 587 2.36 -6.80 18.72
C ALA A 587 1.16 -6.64 19.67
N VAL A 588 0.56 -5.45 19.77
CA VAL A 588 -0.68 -5.23 20.54
C VAL A 588 -1.82 -6.12 20.05
N GLY A 589 -1.86 -6.42 18.74
CA GLY A 589 -2.88 -7.31 18.17
C GLY A 589 -2.75 -8.78 18.58
N ILE A 590 -1.56 -9.21 19.02
CA ILE A 590 -1.27 -10.62 19.35
C ILE A 590 -2.10 -11.09 20.55
N ALA A 591 -2.37 -10.20 21.52
CA ALA A 591 -3.21 -10.53 22.66
C ALA A 591 -4.63 -10.93 22.26
N LYS A 592 -5.14 -10.41 21.13
CA LYS A 592 -6.47 -10.76 20.59
C LYS A 592 -6.41 -11.94 19.62
N ALA A 593 -5.35 -12.04 18.83
CA ALA A 593 -5.13 -13.09 17.84
C ALA A 593 -3.68 -13.61 17.93
N PRO A 594 -3.41 -14.63 18.76
CA PRO A 594 -2.05 -15.13 19.02
C PRO A 594 -1.30 -15.59 17.77
N ILE A 595 -2.02 -16.04 16.74
CA ILE A 595 -1.45 -16.46 15.45
C ILE A 595 -0.62 -15.35 14.78
N LEU A 596 -0.95 -14.08 15.03
CA LEU A 596 -0.24 -12.93 14.47
C LEU A 596 1.23 -12.87 14.94
N ALA A 597 1.59 -13.54 16.04
CA ALA A 597 2.98 -13.65 16.47
C ALA A 597 3.88 -14.31 15.41
N GLN A 598 3.35 -15.26 14.64
CA GLN A 598 4.11 -15.97 13.60
C GLN A 598 4.47 -15.09 12.40
N VAL A 599 3.70 -14.01 12.17
CA VAL A 599 3.89 -13.11 11.02
C VAL A 599 4.49 -11.76 11.38
N LEU A 600 4.60 -11.44 12.67
CA LEU A 600 5.05 -10.12 13.16
C LEU A 600 6.39 -9.68 12.55
N ALA A 601 7.36 -10.58 12.44
CA ALA A 601 8.66 -10.26 11.85
C ALA A 601 8.53 -9.83 10.37
N ALA A 602 7.72 -10.56 9.59
CA ALA A 602 7.46 -10.24 8.18
C ALA A 602 6.68 -8.92 8.04
N GLU A 603 5.67 -8.67 8.90
CA GLU A 603 4.93 -7.40 8.92
C GLU A 603 5.87 -6.20 9.15
N ARG A 604 6.80 -6.32 10.11
CA ARG A 604 7.76 -5.26 10.43
C ARG A 604 8.75 -5.04 9.30
N ASP A 605 9.28 -6.11 8.73
CA ASP A 605 10.22 -6.05 7.61
C ASP A 605 9.64 -5.28 6.42
N ASP A 606 8.38 -5.54 6.06
CA ASP A 606 7.71 -4.82 4.97
C ASP A 606 7.51 -3.33 5.29
N LEU A 607 7.05 -3.00 6.49
CA LEU A 607 6.85 -1.60 6.92
C LEU A 607 8.16 -0.82 6.99
N LEU A 608 9.25 -1.45 7.45
CA LEU A 608 10.58 -0.85 7.43
C LEU A 608 11.08 -0.59 6.01
N ARG A 609 10.55 -1.31 5.01
CA ARG A 609 10.77 -1.07 3.58
C ARG A 609 9.75 -0.16 2.92
N ASN A 610 8.90 0.49 3.70
CA ASN A 610 7.82 1.36 3.25
C ASN A 610 6.73 0.64 2.44
N ASP A 611 6.58 -0.67 2.62
CA ASP A 611 5.52 -1.46 2.01
C ASP A 611 4.44 -1.80 3.04
N ILE A 612 3.22 -1.95 2.54
CA ILE A 612 2.14 -2.60 3.26
C ILE A 612 2.42 -4.11 3.26
N PRO A 613 2.39 -4.79 4.42
CA PRO A 613 2.58 -6.23 4.49
C PRO A 613 1.60 -7.00 3.60
N ILE A 614 2.12 -7.99 2.88
CA ILE A 614 1.32 -8.87 2.03
C ILE A 614 1.63 -10.34 2.30
N PHE A 615 0.58 -11.14 2.38
CA PHE A 615 0.66 -12.58 2.55
C PHE A 615 -0.14 -13.29 1.48
N THR A 616 0.37 -14.43 1.00
CA THR A 616 -0.32 -15.26 0.02
C THR A 616 -0.29 -16.73 0.42
N THR A 617 -1.13 -17.54 -0.20
CA THR A 617 -1.03 -19.01 -0.15
C THR A 617 -1.39 -19.60 -1.50
N ASP A 618 -0.84 -20.77 -1.81
CA ASP A 618 -1.28 -21.56 -2.97
C ASP A 618 -2.65 -22.19 -2.67
N LEU A 619 -3.53 -22.26 -3.66
CA LEU A 619 -4.92 -22.72 -3.46
C LEU A 619 -5.02 -24.11 -2.82
N HIS A 620 -4.07 -25.00 -3.09
CA HIS A 620 -4.05 -26.37 -2.56
C HIS A 620 -3.20 -26.52 -1.28
N SER A 621 -2.51 -25.46 -0.86
CA SER A 621 -1.63 -25.47 0.30
C SER A 621 -2.33 -25.05 1.59
N ARG A 622 -1.74 -25.44 2.72
CA ARG A 622 -2.07 -24.95 4.07
C ARG A 622 -1.00 -24.01 4.63
N ASP A 623 0.03 -23.74 3.85
CA ASP A 623 1.15 -22.90 4.26
C ASP A 623 0.89 -21.43 3.91
N LEU A 624 1.35 -20.51 4.76
CA LEU A 624 1.35 -19.07 4.46
C LEU A 624 2.69 -18.66 3.85
N ARG A 625 2.67 -17.78 2.85
CA ARG A 625 3.85 -17.18 2.22
C ARG A 625 3.90 -15.69 2.52
N THR A 626 5.06 -15.22 2.95
CA THR A 626 5.36 -13.80 3.17
C THR A 626 5.72 -13.09 1.86
N SER A 627 5.75 -11.76 1.86
CA SER A 627 6.22 -10.92 0.74
C SER A 627 7.61 -11.31 0.19
N GLN A 628 8.50 -11.80 1.07
CA GLN A 628 9.86 -12.22 0.75
C GLN A 628 9.97 -13.70 0.34
N GLY A 629 8.84 -14.42 0.27
CA GLY A 629 8.80 -15.82 -0.11
C GLY A 629 9.08 -16.82 1.03
N HIS A 630 9.29 -16.36 2.27
CA HIS A 630 9.38 -17.25 3.43
C HIS A 630 8.05 -17.96 3.66
N ILE A 631 8.11 -19.27 3.97
CA ILE A 631 6.96 -20.16 4.12
C ILE A 631 6.77 -20.49 5.60
N ILE A 632 5.59 -20.19 6.13
CA ILE A 632 5.13 -20.58 7.47
C ILE A 632 4.22 -21.80 7.29
N LYS A 633 4.69 -22.95 7.78
CA LYS A 633 4.06 -24.26 7.56
C LYS A 633 2.76 -24.43 8.35
N ASP A 634 1.80 -25.12 7.74
CA ASP A 634 0.53 -25.53 8.37
C ASP A 634 -0.21 -24.37 9.08
N PHE A 635 -0.10 -23.16 8.53
CA PHE A 635 -0.74 -21.96 9.09
C PHE A 635 -2.28 -22.04 9.04
N PHE A 636 -2.82 -22.72 8.04
CA PHE A 636 -4.25 -22.91 7.83
C PHE A 636 -4.69 -24.32 8.23
N SER A 637 -5.93 -24.47 8.69
CA SER A 637 -6.53 -25.79 8.94
C SER A 637 -6.98 -26.48 7.66
N GLN A 638 -7.41 -25.70 6.66
CA GLN A 638 -7.87 -26.18 5.36
C GLN A 638 -7.37 -25.25 4.24
N SER A 639 -7.02 -25.82 3.10
CA SER A 639 -6.63 -25.04 1.91
C SER A 639 -7.84 -24.35 1.29
N GLY A 640 -7.60 -23.27 0.53
CA GLY A 640 -8.65 -22.51 -0.15
C GLY A 640 -9.47 -23.37 -1.10
N PHE A 641 -8.81 -24.25 -1.85
CA PHE A 641 -9.47 -25.18 -2.77
C PHE A 641 -10.42 -26.14 -2.05
N SER A 642 -9.96 -26.77 -0.95
CA SER A 642 -10.82 -27.65 -0.15
C SER A 642 -12.00 -26.90 0.46
N CYS A 643 -11.82 -25.63 0.85
CA CYS A 643 -12.89 -24.79 1.36
C CYS A 643 -14.00 -24.54 0.32
N VAL A 644 -13.63 -24.29 -0.94
CA VAL A 644 -14.59 -24.11 -2.04
C VAL A 644 -15.29 -25.44 -2.39
N GLN A 645 -14.57 -26.55 -2.43
CA GLN A 645 -15.18 -27.87 -2.65
C GLN A 645 -16.22 -28.20 -1.57
N ASN A 646 -15.86 -27.98 -0.29
CA ASN A 646 -16.77 -28.17 0.83
C ASN A 646 -17.99 -27.24 0.73
N ARG A 647 -17.81 -25.98 0.31
CA ARG A 647 -18.92 -25.03 0.11
C ARG A 647 -19.88 -25.53 -0.96
N LEU A 648 -19.35 -25.95 -2.11
CA LEU A 648 -20.14 -26.51 -3.22
C LEU A 648 -20.92 -27.74 -2.77
N GLN A 649 -20.30 -28.70 -2.10
CA GLN A 649 -20.94 -29.94 -1.61
C GLN A 649 -22.10 -29.66 -0.64
N ASN A 650 -21.99 -28.60 0.16
CA ASN A 650 -22.98 -28.26 1.20
C ASN A 650 -24.05 -27.27 0.73
N LEU A 651 -24.12 -26.93 -0.56
CA LEU A 651 -25.21 -26.12 -1.09
C LEU A 651 -26.54 -26.85 -0.88
N THR A 652 -27.47 -26.17 -0.20
CA THR A 652 -28.83 -26.68 0.01
C THR A 652 -29.85 -25.55 -0.13
N LYS A 653 -31.14 -25.90 -0.24
CA LYS A 653 -32.23 -24.91 -0.17
C LYS A 653 -32.30 -24.21 1.19
N ALA A 654 -31.91 -24.89 2.27
CA ALA A 654 -31.87 -24.30 3.61
C ALA A 654 -30.78 -23.23 3.71
N ASP A 655 -29.59 -23.50 3.16
CA ASP A 655 -28.51 -22.51 3.10
C ASP A 655 -28.88 -21.31 2.22
N LEU A 656 -29.45 -21.55 1.03
CA LEU A 656 -29.98 -20.48 0.17
C LEU A 656 -30.91 -19.53 0.93
N ASN A 657 -31.89 -20.08 1.66
CA ASN A 657 -32.84 -19.28 2.43
C ASN A 657 -32.13 -18.47 3.53
N LYS A 658 -31.15 -19.07 4.22
CA LYS A 658 -30.35 -18.39 5.24
C LYS A 658 -29.56 -17.22 4.64
N GLN A 659 -28.86 -17.41 3.53
CA GLN A 659 -28.09 -16.32 2.91
C GLN A 659 -29.01 -15.20 2.38
N CYS A 660 -30.17 -15.54 1.81
CA CYS A 660 -31.18 -14.55 1.41
C CYS A 660 -31.70 -13.70 2.58
N GLN A 661 -31.85 -14.30 3.77
CA GLN A 661 -32.22 -13.55 4.99
C GLN A 661 -31.10 -12.59 5.41
N LEU A 662 -29.84 -13.02 5.32
CA LEU A 662 -28.68 -12.17 5.63
C LEU A 662 -28.54 -11.00 4.64
N ILE A 663 -28.72 -11.23 3.34
CA ILE A 663 -28.73 -10.15 2.32
C ILE A 663 -29.76 -9.08 2.69
N ARG A 664 -31.00 -9.50 3.01
CA ARG A 664 -32.06 -8.58 3.39
C ARG A 664 -31.73 -7.82 4.67
N ALA A 665 -31.28 -8.54 5.71
CA ALA A 665 -30.96 -7.93 6.99
C ALA A 665 -29.82 -6.92 6.90
N ALA A 666 -28.80 -7.20 6.09
CA ALA A 666 -27.68 -6.28 5.87
C ALA A 666 -28.15 -4.97 5.21
N LEU A 667 -28.97 -5.05 4.16
CA LEU A 667 -29.40 -3.89 3.37
C LEU A 667 -30.55 -3.08 3.98
N GLN A 668 -31.33 -3.65 4.93
CA GLN A 668 -32.44 -2.92 5.57
C GLN A 668 -32.02 -2.13 6.82
N ASN A 669 -30.93 -2.51 7.47
CA ASN A 669 -30.47 -1.89 8.73
C ASN A 669 -29.69 -0.57 8.54
N ASP A 670 -29.42 -0.11 7.30
CA ASP A 670 -28.77 1.18 7.04
C ASP A 670 -29.70 2.40 7.23
N SER A 671 -31.00 2.18 7.39
CA SER A 671 -32.01 3.23 7.46
C SER A 671 -32.23 3.85 8.85
N THR A 672 -31.51 3.38 9.89
CA THR A 672 -31.50 4.09 11.18
C THR A 672 -30.37 5.10 11.20
N GLU A 673 -30.69 6.37 10.94
CA GLU A 673 -29.83 7.50 11.31
C GLU A 673 -29.32 7.27 12.75
N PRO A 674 -28.01 7.36 13.00
CA PRO A 674 -27.53 7.42 14.37
C PRO A 674 -28.12 8.69 14.98
N GLU A 675 -29.02 8.57 15.95
CA GLU A 675 -29.32 9.67 16.86
C GLU A 675 -27.98 10.13 17.45
N ILE A 676 -27.53 11.31 16.99
CA ILE A 676 -26.36 11.99 17.51
C ILE A 676 -26.73 12.41 18.94
N ILE A 677 -26.24 11.66 19.94
CA ILE A 677 -26.19 12.10 21.34
C ILE A 677 -24.80 12.66 21.61
#